data_AF-A0A849X4U0-F1
#
_entry.id   AF-A0A849X4U0-F1
#
_cell.length_a   1.000
_cell.length_b   1.000
_cell.length_c   1.000
_cell.angle_alpha   90.00
_cell.angle_beta   90.00
_cell.angle_gamma   90.00
#
_symmetry.space_group_name_H-M   'P 1'
#
loop_
_entity.id
_entity.type
_entity.pdbx_description
1 polymer ?
#
loop_
_entity_poly.entity_id
_entity_poly.type
_entity_poly.pdbx_seq_one_letter_code
_entity_poly.pdbx_strand_id
1 'polypeptide(L)'
;MILGAGRPHRGVDPSALAFISGSQRVLDWVIASFGALPSAEFHFVGGYRVEEIMRAFPGLHFTHNPDWASSGPVGSLVAAPISDVDTVFISYADIVFSPDVIDRLRRSTGDVALVVDAGWKTRYPRRGNEDLVHAEKILVQNGKVTAMGTELELNHANAEFVGVARFSGRAIASILRMTQADGRLHRAGFPELIGRLMGAGFTVDAVEADGEWAELNEPQDLATYVLRTKAETLEKIRPLVRRSKIEDQVHFSVGQWHENSQEILSRIQKRLPSDRLVVRSSAKSEDAWGASMAGKFSSVLGVSGKDTAAIAAAINEVISSYGDGAPDHLVLVQRMISAVAASGVVLTRTLSHGSPYYVINYDESGSTESVTAGTGRHQKVFFAHRSAKAPGTLPPRIQAILESVRELEALLHYDNLDVEFCLTLTGELVVFQVRRIAVAYDEQRALDEEVEAALSSAEAFLEQAMTPRKGILGSKTIFGVMPDWNPAEIIGTKPRPLALSIYQHLITDEIWARQRAEFGYRDVRPHPLLAILAGHPYVDVRASLNSFLPAAIDESIAEKLLEAQLRRLEANPHLHDKLEFEVALTCWNFSPDLGRLYPGLLSEEEGRALREHLKKITWNAILSAEMHLKQVERLPIRQSQTVGHPLRAAERELWNCREIGTIAFAHLARRGFVAKSILDSLVREGLLDSRDLECFLRSLHSVTKDYQVDAHLV
;
A
#
# COMPACT_ATOMS: atom_id res chain seq x y z
N MET A 1 -30.12 23.18 -16.60
CA MET A 1 -29.15 24.26 -16.40
C MET A 1 -27.97 23.72 -15.62
N ILE A 2 -26.76 23.89 -16.15
CA ILE A 2 -25.50 23.49 -15.50
C ILE A 2 -24.70 24.77 -15.24
N LEU A 3 -24.36 25.03 -13.98
CA LEU A 3 -23.65 26.25 -13.56
C LEU A 3 -22.17 25.92 -13.35
N GLY A 4 -21.32 26.41 -14.25
CA GLY A 4 -19.87 26.15 -14.23
C GLY A 4 -19.05 27.40 -14.54
N ALA A 5 -19.50 28.56 -14.04
CA ALA A 5 -18.88 29.84 -14.35
C ALA A 5 -17.64 30.16 -13.49
N GLY A 6 -17.51 29.54 -12.32
CA GLY A 6 -16.44 29.78 -11.35
C GLY A 6 -15.10 29.11 -11.70
N ARG A 7 -14.06 29.47 -10.94
CA ARG A 7 -12.78 28.75 -10.95
C ARG A 7 -12.92 27.39 -10.27
N PRO A 8 -12.13 26.38 -10.67
CA PRO A 8 -12.08 25.11 -9.97
C PRO A 8 -11.54 25.32 -8.54
N HIS A 9 -11.93 24.42 -7.62
CA HIS A 9 -11.43 24.44 -6.25
C HIS A 9 -9.92 24.17 -6.18
N ARG A 10 -9.39 23.31 -7.07
CA ARG A 10 -7.95 23.04 -7.25
C ARG A 10 -7.55 23.01 -8.73
N GLY A 11 -6.30 23.39 -9.02
CA GLY A 11 -5.74 23.37 -10.36
C GLY A 11 -6.14 24.59 -11.21
N VAL A 12 -5.86 24.51 -12.51
CA VAL A 12 -6.10 25.61 -13.46
C VAL A 12 -7.22 25.32 -14.45
N ASP A 13 -7.54 24.04 -14.67
CA ASP A 13 -8.51 23.58 -15.66
C ASP A 13 -9.93 23.56 -15.08
N PRO A 14 -10.96 23.93 -15.87
CA PRO A 14 -12.35 23.91 -15.39
C PRO A 14 -12.76 22.52 -14.86
N SER A 15 -13.43 22.46 -13.70
CA SER A 15 -13.89 21.19 -13.10
C SER A 15 -14.71 20.34 -14.07
N ALA A 16 -15.52 20.98 -14.91
CA ALA A 16 -16.31 20.33 -15.96
C ALA A 16 -15.48 19.53 -16.99
N LEU A 17 -14.20 19.87 -17.18
CA LEU A 17 -13.27 19.19 -18.08
C LEU A 17 -12.37 18.18 -17.38
N ALA A 18 -12.39 18.10 -16.05
CA ALA A 18 -11.62 17.10 -15.35
C ALA A 18 -12.06 15.71 -15.86
N PHE A 19 -11.08 14.86 -16.19
CA PHE A 19 -11.38 13.51 -16.63
C PHE A 19 -11.81 12.70 -15.43
N ILE A 20 -12.87 11.91 -15.56
CA ILE A 20 -13.31 10.96 -14.55
C ILE A 20 -12.83 9.56 -14.93
N SER A 21 -13.00 9.17 -16.20
CA SER A 21 -12.66 7.83 -16.65
C SER A 21 -12.39 7.81 -18.15
N GLY A 22 -11.24 7.27 -18.58
CA GLY A 22 -10.89 7.15 -19.99
C GLY A 22 -10.94 8.48 -20.74
N SER A 23 -11.91 8.63 -21.67
CA SER A 23 -12.15 9.87 -22.42
C SER A 23 -13.32 10.70 -21.90
N GLN A 24 -13.99 10.28 -20.83
CA GLN A 24 -15.15 10.96 -20.26
C GLN A 24 -14.74 11.97 -19.19
N ARG A 25 -15.32 13.15 -19.27
CA ARG A 25 -15.12 14.29 -18.37
C ARG A 25 -16.23 14.35 -17.33
N VAL A 26 -16.07 15.15 -16.29
CA VAL A 26 -17.11 15.42 -15.28
C VAL A 26 -18.43 15.78 -15.93
N LEU A 27 -18.41 16.69 -16.90
CA LEU A 27 -19.63 17.14 -17.55
C LEU A 27 -20.36 16.02 -18.32
N ASP A 28 -19.65 15.03 -18.87
CA ASP A 28 -20.29 13.86 -19.48
C ASP A 28 -21.11 13.07 -18.45
N TRP A 29 -20.58 12.93 -17.23
CA TRP A 29 -21.28 12.28 -16.13
C TRP A 29 -22.47 13.08 -15.65
N VAL A 30 -22.31 14.40 -15.45
CA VAL A 30 -23.43 15.28 -15.05
C VAL A 30 -24.58 15.16 -16.05
N ILE A 31 -24.29 15.20 -17.34
CA ILE A 31 -25.31 15.05 -18.40
C ILE A 31 -25.97 13.66 -18.32
N ALA A 32 -25.17 12.60 -18.17
CA ALA A 32 -25.68 11.23 -18.04
C ALA A 32 -26.58 11.05 -16.80
N SER A 33 -26.27 11.72 -15.69
CA SER A 33 -27.08 11.71 -14.47
C SER A 33 -28.49 12.26 -14.67
N PHE A 34 -28.70 13.13 -15.66
CA PHE A 34 -30.03 13.62 -16.03
C PHE A 34 -30.77 12.69 -17.00
N GLY A 35 -30.27 11.48 -17.29
CA GLY A 35 -30.91 10.52 -18.20
C GLY A 35 -32.35 10.13 -17.82
N ALA A 36 -32.76 10.32 -16.57
CA ALA A 36 -34.16 10.19 -16.13
C ALA A 36 -35.12 11.24 -16.76
N LEU A 37 -34.57 12.27 -17.42
CA LEU A 37 -35.28 13.32 -18.13
C LEU A 37 -35.00 13.22 -19.65
N PRO A 38 -35.64 12.28 -20.37
CA PRO A 38 -35.31 12.01 -21.78
C PRO A 38 -35.58 13.17 -22.73
N SER A 39 -36.36 14.17 -22.32
CA SER A 39 -36.68 15.38 -23.10
C SER A 39 -35.97 16.64 -22.61
N ALA A 40 -34.98 16.52 -21.72
CA ALA A 40 -34.28 17.68 -21.17
C ALA A 40 -33.33 18.32 -22.18
N GLU A 41 -33.41 19.64 -22.32
CA GLU A 41 -32.40 20.43 -23.02
C GLU A 41 -31.31 20.89 -22.03
N PHE A 42 -30.06 20.71 -22.41
CA PHE A 42 -28.92 21.06 -21.57
C PHE A 42 -28.36 22.43 -21.94
N HIS A 43 -28.38 23.33 -20.96
CA HIS A 43 -27.81 24.67 -21.07
C HIS A 43 -26.72 24.84 -20.02
N PHE A 44 -25.53 25.24 -20.45
CA PHE A 44 -24.36 25.47 -19.60
C PHE A 44 -24.10 26.97 -19.46
N VAL A 45 -24.01 27.46 -18.22
CA VAL A 45 -23.57 28.82 -17.93
C VAL A 45 -22.11 28.79 -17.53
N GLY A 46 -21.26 29.34 -18.38
CA GLY A 46 -19.82 29.39 -18.18
C GLY A 46 -19.29 30.80 -18.02
N GLY A 47 -18.07 30.90 -17.50
CA GLY A 47 -17.37 32.15 -17.23
C GLY A 47 -15.88 31.91 -17.40
N TYR A 48 -15.22 31.44 -16.34
CA TYR A 48 -13.81 31.07 -16.36
C TYR A 48 -13.50 30.02 -17.45
N ARG A 49 -12.69 30.40 -18.45
CA ARG A 49 -12.23 29.55 -19.56
C ARG A 49 -13.37 28.80 -20.29
N VAL A 50 -14.55 29.42 -20.43
CA VAL A 50 -15.74 28.79 -21.04
C VAL A 50 -15.52 28.30 -22.47
N GLU A 51 -14.62 28.94 -23.23
CA GLU A 51 -14.31 28.60 -24.62
C GLU A 51 -13.73 27.19 -24.76
N GLU A 52 -13.12 26.66 -23.71
CA GLU A 52 -12.64 25.27 -23.67
C GLU A 52 -13.77 24.27 -23.48
N ILE A 53 -14.78 24.62 -22.66
CA ILE A 53 -16.00 23.81 -22.52
C ILE A 53 -16.75 23.76 -23.85
N MET A 54 -16.92 24.91 -24.51
CA MET A 54 -17.63 24.99 -25.79
C MET A 54 -16.97 24.15 -26.88
N ARG A 55 -15.63 24.11 -26.92
CA ARG A 55 -14.88 23.22 -27.83
C ARG A 55 -15.06 21.75 -27.49
N ALA A 56 -15.10 21.43 -26.20
CA ALA A 56 -15.26 20.08 -25.69
C ALA A 56 -16.68 19.52 -25.87
N PHE A 57 -17.71 20.38 -25.85
CA PHE A 57 -19.13 20.03 -25.85
C PHE A 57 -19.94 20.88 -26.84
N PRO A 58 -19.71 20.76 -28.16
CA PRO A 58 -20.35 21.61 -29.17
C PRO A 58 -21.87 21.44 -29.27
N GLY A 59 -22.43 20.37 -28.70
CA GLY A 59 -23.88 20.08 -28.72
C GLY A 59 -24.69 20.72 -27.58
N LEU A 60 -24.05 21.45 -26.65
CA LEU A 60 -24.75 22.11 -25.55
C LEU A 60 -25.15 23.54 -25.91
N HIS A 61 -26.21 24.05 -25.28
CA HIS A 61 -26.51 25.48 -25.29
C HIS A 61 -25.62 26.20 -24.26
N PHE A 62 -25.19 27.42 -24.58
CA PHE A 62 -24.26 28.17 -23.74
C PHE A 62 -24.71 29.60 -23.47
N THR A 63 -24.47 30.05 -22.25
CA THR A 63 -24.42 31.47 -21.89
C THR A 63 -23.06 31.78 -21.27
N HIS A 64 -22.39 32.82 -21.76
CA HIS A 64 -21.21 33.37 -21.10
C HIS A 64 -21.66 34.42 -20.08
N ASN A 65 -21.33 34.20 -18.80
CA ASN A 65 -21.47 35.18 -17.74
C ASN A 65 -20.17 36.01 -17.64
N PRO A 66 -20.11 37.24 -18.17
CA PRO A 66 -18.90 38.05 -18.15
C PRO A 66 -18.51 38.50 -16.73
N ASP A 67 -19.48 38.55 -15.81
CA ASP A 67 -19.29 39.00 -14.44
C ASP A 67 -18.99 37.84 -13.47
N TRP A 68 -18.67 36.65 -13.98
CA TRP A 68 -18.50 35.41 -13.21
C TRP A 68 -17.56 35.56 -12.00
N ALA A 69 -16.54 36.42 -12.09
CA ALA A 69 -15.58 36.66 -11.02
C ALA A 69 -16.16 37.44 -9.82
N SER A 70 -17.28 38.13 -10.03
CA SER A 70 -17.94 38.99 -9.03
C SER A 70 -19.40 38.61 -8.75
N SER A 71 -19.98 37.76 -9.59
CA SER A 71 -21.32 37.20 -9.43
C SER A 71 -21.29 35.84 -8.73
N GLY A 72 -22.35 35.52 -7.98
CA GLY A 72 -22.53 34.19 -7.40
C GLY A 72 -23.30 33.24 -8.33
N PRO A 73 -23.60 32.01 -7.86
CA PRO A 73 -24.44 31.05 -8.59
C PRO A 73 -25.79 31.62 -9.05
N VAL A 74 -26.41 32.48 -8.24
CA VAL A 74 -27.67 33.16 -8.59
C VAL A 74 -27.50 34.09 -9.79
N GLY A 75 -26.40 34.86 -9.82
CA GLY A 75 -26.06 35.72 -10.96
C GLY A 75 -25.86 34.91 -12.24
N SER A 76 -25.20 33.75 -12.14
CA SER A 76 -25.04 32.83 -13.27
C SER A 76 -26.37 32.26 -13.75
N LEU A 77 -27.26 31.88 -12.82
CA LEU A 77 -28.60 31.39 -13.18
C LEU A 77 -29.40 32.43 -13.98
N VAL A 78 -29.47 33.67 -13.51
CA VAL A 78 -30.29 34.71 -14.17
C VAL A 78 -29.66 35.30 -15.43
N ALA A 79 -28.38 35.03 -15.69
CA ALA A 79 -27.77 35.33 -16.98
C ALA A 79 -28.29 34.42 -18.10
N ALA A 80 -28.81 33.24 -17.76
CA ALA A 80 -29.33 32.27 -18.73
C ALA A 80 -30.74 32.63 -19.22
N PRO A 81 -31.14 32.19 -20.43
CA PRO A 81 -32.45 32.48 -21.01
C PRO A 81 -33.55 31.61 -20.38
N ILE A 82 -33.94 31.92 -19.14
CA ILE A 82 -34.90 31.13 -18.33
C ILE A 82 -36.26 31.82 -18.17
N SER A 83 -36.62 32.81 -18.99
CA SER A 83 -37.86 33.58 -18.84
C SER A 83 -39.14 32.79 -19.16
N ASP A 84 -39.05 31.81 -20.06
CA ASP A 84 -40.20 31.14 -20.68
C ASP A 84 -40.11 29.61 -20.54
N VAL A 85 -39.93 29.13 -19.31
CA VAL A 85 -39.74 27.70 -19.00
C VAL A 85 -40.68 27.24 -17.88
N ASP A 86 -41.31 26.09 -18.08
CA ASP A 86 -42.24 25.51 -17.09
C ASP A 86 -41.53 24.96 -15.86
N THR A 87 -40.32 24.43 -16.04
CA THR A 87 -39.50 23.86 -14.98
C THR A 87 -38.03 23.92 -15.35
N VAL A 88 -37.18 24.27 -14.40
CA VAL A 88 -35.72 24.29 -14.56
C VAL A 88 -35.10 23.38 -13.53
N PHE A 89 -34.27 22.44 -14.01
CA PHE A 89 -33.33 21.71 -13.17
C PHE A 89 -31.98 22.44 -13.19
N ILE A 90 -31.36 22.57 -12.04
CA ILE A 90 -30.07 23.21 -11.85
C ILE A 90 -29.10 22.20 -11.23
N SER A 91 -27.87 22.18 -11.74
CA SER A 91 -26.75 21.46 -11.13
C SER A 91 -25.52 22.36 -11.15
N TYR A 92 -24.69 22.30 -10.10
CA TYR A 92 -23.29 22.71 -10.20
C TYR A 92 -22.53 21.77 -11.16
N ALA A 93 -21.42 22.26 -11.72
CA ALA A 93 -20.67 21.56 -12.77
C ALA A 93 -19.57 20.61 -12.23
N ASP A 94 -19.36 20.60 -10.92
CA ASP A 94 -18.32 19.86 -10.18
C ASP A 94 -18.88 18.77 -9.27
N ILE A 95 -20.17 18.46 -9.39
CA ILE A 95 -20.85 17.41 -8.61
C ILE A 95 -21.30 16.28 -9.52
N VAL A 96 -21.19 15.04 -9.05
CA VAL A 96 -21.77 13.85 -9.71
C VAL A 96 -22.81 13.21 -8.82
N PHE A 97 -23.89 12.70 -9.42
CA PHE A 97 -25.02 12.09 -8.70
C PHE A 97 -25.68 10.98 -9.53
N SER A 98 -26.47 10.10 -8.91
CA SER A 98 -27.18 9.04 -9.65
C SER A 98 -28.43 9.58 -10.39
N PRO A 99 -28.84 8.94 -11.50
CA PRO A 99 -30.13 9.22 -12.15
C PRO A 99 -31.35 9.06 -11.24
N ASP A 100 -31.28 8.19 -10.23
CA ASP A 100 -32.37 7.96 -9.28
C ASP A 100 -32.65 9.20 -8.42
N VAL A 101 -31.61 9.96 -8.05
CA VAL A 101 -31.76 11.26 -7.37
C VAL A 101 -32.58 12.22 -8.23
N ILE A 102 -32.34 12.26 -9.55
CA ILE A 102 -33.08 13.13 -10.47
C ILE A 102 -34.53 12.68 -10.62
N ASP A 103 -34.81 11.38 -10.69
CA ASP A 103 -36.19 10.90 -10.77
C ASP A 103 -36.97 11.18 -9.47
N ARG A 104 -36.33 11.06 -8.29
CA ARG A 104 -36.92 11.51 -7.01
C ARG A 104 -37.20 13.01 -7.02
N LEU A 105 -36.24 13.81 -7.49
CA LEU A 105 -36.37 15.27 -7.60
C LEU A 105 -37.50 15.69 -8.54
N ARG A 106 -37.68 14.97 -9.64
CA ARG A 106 -38.75 15.18 -10.62
C ARG A 106 -40.15 14.92 -10.04
N ARG A 107 -40.28 13.98 -9.10
CA ARG A 107 -41.57 13.61 -8.46
C ARG A 107 -42.03 14.60 -7.38
N SER A 108 -41.16 15.50 -6.92
CA SER A 108 -41.52 16.51 -5.92
C SER A 108 -42.56 17.49 -6.47
N THR A 109 -43.54 17.86 -5.63
CA THR A 109 -44.65 18.75 -5.98
C THR A 109 -44.46 20.19 -5.51
N GLY A 110 -43.44 20.49 -4.70
CA GLY A 110 -43.15 21.84 -4.23
C GLY A 110 -42.84 22.83 -5.36
N ASP A 111 -42.92 24.14 -5.07
CA ASP A 111 -42.51 25.16 -6.03
C ASP A 111 -41.01 25.09 -6.32
N VAL A 112 -40.23 24.66 -5.31
CA VAL A 112 -38.79 24.37 -5.37
C VAL A 112 -38.54 23.01 -4.72
N ALA A 113 -37.59 22.24 -5.24
CA ALA A 113 -37.10 21.02 -4.62
C ALA A 113 -35.57 21.04 -4.60
N LEU A 114 -34.96 20.74 -3.46
CA LEU A 114 -33.52 20.70 -3.27
C LEU A 114 -33.06 19.27 -3.02
N VAL A 115 -31.98 18.87 -3.68
CA VAL A 115 -31.27 17.65 -3.29
C VAL A 115 -30.43 17.97 -2.07
N VAL A 116 -30.61 17.17 -1.02
CA VAL A 116 -29.96 17.37 0.27
C VAL A 116 -29.20 16.12 0.71
N ASP A 117 -28.23 16.34 1.57
CA ASP A 117 -27.47 15.28 2.22
C ASP A 117 -27.63 15.35 3.74
N ALA A 118 -28.37 14.42 4.34
CA ALA A 118 -28.46 14.28 5.79
C ALA A 118 -27.19 13.71 6.45
N GLY A 119 -26.37 12.97 5.69
CA GLY A 119 -25.12 12.36 6.13
C GLY A 119 -23.88 13.27 6.02
N TRP A 120 -24.07 14.54 5.66
CA TRP A 120 -23.01 15.47 5.27
C TRP A 120 -21.88 15.67 6.30
N LYS A 121 -22.18 15.47 7.59
CA LYS A 121 -21.20 15.60 8.70
C LYS A 121 -20.22 14.44 8.78
N THR A 122 -20.61 13.24 8.35
CA THR A 122 -19.83 12.01 8.55
C THR A 122 -19.42 11.34 7.25
N ARG A 123 -19.98 11.77 6.11
CA ARG A 123 -19.70 11.21 4.79
C ARG A 123 -18.25 11.34 4.36
N TYR A 124 -17.65 12.49 4.62
CA TYR A 124 -16.25 12.75 4.31
C TYR A 124 -15.46 12.61 5.62
N PRO A 125 -14.67 11.54 5.81
CA PRO A 125 -14.00 11.25 7.08
C PRO A 125 -13.02 12.34 7.56
N ARG A 126 -12.69 13.28 6.67
CA ARG A 126 -11.68 14.33 6.85
C ARG A 126 -12.23 15.74 6.67
N ARG A 127 -13.55 15.92 6.67
CA ARG A 127 -14.15 17.24 6.53
C ARG A 127 -13.69 18.13 7.68
N GLY A 128 -12.95 19.19 7.36
CA GLY A 128 -12.45 20.12 8.37
C GLY A 128 -13.58 20.91 9.03
N ASN A 129 -13.32 21.47 10.22
CA ASN A 129 -14.27 22.41 10.83
C ASN A 129 -14.53 23.62 9.93
N GLU A 130 -13.53 24.09 9.17
CA GLU A 130 -13.70 25.19 8.21
C GLU A 130 -14.67 24.81 7.07
N ASP A 131 -14.54 23.61 6.49
CA ASP A 131 -15.46 23.13 5.45
C ASP A 131 -16.90 22.96 5.97
N LEU A 132 -17.05 22.49 7.22
CA LEU A 132 -18.36 22.40 7.87
C LEU A 132 -18.98 23.78 8.11
N VAL A 133 -18.17 24.76 8.48
CA VAL A 133 -18.63 26.15 8.72
C VAL A 133 -19.11 26.78 7.42
N HIS A 134 -18.43 26.56 6.30
CA HIS A 134 -18.77 27.12 4.99
C HIS A 134 -19.83 26.34 4.19
N ALA A 135 -20.24 25.16 4.67
CA ALA A 135 -21.28 24.33 4.08
C ALA A 135 -22.60 25.09 3.83
N GLU A 136 -23.30 24.75 2.75
CA GLU A 136 -24.65 25.24 2.46
C GLU A 136 -25.68 24.53 3.35
N LYS A 137 -25.72 24.91 4.62
CA LYS A 137 -26.48 24.25 5.69
C LYS A 137 -27.99 24.41 5.55
N ILE A 138 -28.72 23.32 5.81
CA ILE A 138 -30.18 23.22 5.72
C ILE A 138 -30.75 22.63 7.03
N LEU A 139 -31.92 23.14 7.43
CA LEU A 139 -32.82 22.49 8.37
C LEU A 139 -34.04 21.92 7.61
N VAL A 140 -34.19 20.60 7.66
CA VAL A 140 -35.30 19.86 7.06
C VAL A 140 -36.23 19.33 8.15
N GLN A 141 -37.53 19.55 7.99
CA GLN A 141 -38.57 19.01 8.87
C GLN A 141 -39.69 18.42 8.01
N ASN A 142 -40.04 17.15 8.25
CA ASN A 142 -41.11 16.44 7.53
C ASN A 142 -40.97 16.52 5.99
N GLY A 143 -39.75 16.39 5.47
CA GLY A 143 -39.45 16.46 4.03
C GLY A 143 -39.53 17.86 3.42
N LYS A 144 -39.68 18.91 4.23
CA LYS A 144 -39.66 20.32 3.79
C LYS A 144 -38.45 21.05 4.35
N VAL A 145 -37.91 21.98 3.58
CA VAL A 145 -36.87 22.90 4.04
C VAL A 145 -37.53 24.02 4.83
N THR A 146 -37.10 24.22 6.08
CA THR A 146 -37.64 25.28 6.96
C THR A 146 -36.62 26.39 7.24
N ALA A 147 -35.32 26.12 7.09
CA ALA A 147 -34.27 27.12 7.10
C ALA A 147 -33.08 26.68 6.24
N MET A 148 -32.36 27.64 5.65
CA MET A 148 -31.15 27.40 4.86
C MET A 148 -30.24 28.62 4.96
N GLY A 149 -28.92 28.41 5.08
CA GLY A 149 -27.96 29.51 5.17
C GLY A 149 -26.56 29.07 5.57
N THR A 150 -25.54 29.73 5.01
CA THR A 150 -24.13 29.55 5.43
C THR A 150 -23.90 30.01 6.88
N GLU A 151 -24.72 30.94 7.38
CA GLU A 151 -24.69 31.42 8.76
C GLU A 151 -25.49 30.54 9.74
N LEU A 152 -26.16 29.48 9.26
CA LEU A 152 -26.92 28.58 10.13
C LEU A 152 -25.94 27.85 11.08
N GLU A 153 -26.26 27.79 12.36
CA GLU A 153 -25.43 27.08 13.32
C GLU A 153 -25.38 25.58 13.01
N LEU A 154 -24.18 24.99 13.14
CA LEU A 154 -23.93 23.57 12.83
C LEU A 154 -24.87 22.60 13.58
N ASN A 155 -25.26 22.94 14.80
CA ASN A 155 -26.12 22.11 15.63
C ASN A 155 -27.60 22.18 15.22
N HIS A 156 -28.00 23.25 14.53
CA HIS A 156 -29.36 23.42 14.02
C HIS A 156 -29.53 22.88 12.60
N ALA A 157 -28.43 22.73 11.85
CA ALA A 157 -28.47 22.10 10.53
C ALA A 157 -28.48 20.57 10.64
N ASN A 158 -29.42 19.93 9.94
CA ASN A 158 -29.51 18.48 9.84
C ASN A 158 -29.26 17.95 8.42
N ALA A 159 -29.06 18.83 7.44
CA ALA A 159 -28.64 18.46 6.09
C ALA A 159 -27.78 19.55 5.43
N GLU A 160 -27.17 19.23 4.29
CA GLU A 160 -26.46 20.17 3.41
C GLU A 160 -27.09 20.16 2.01
N PHE A 161 -27.06 21.30 1.32
CA PHE A 161 -27.41 21.38 -0.10
C PHE A 161 -26.34 20.73 -0.98
N VAL A 162 -26.76 19.81 -1.83
CA VAL A 162 -25.86 19.06 -2.72
C VAL A 162 -25.44 19.86 -3.96
N GLY A 163 -26.11 20.98 -4.28
CA GLY A 163 -25.87 21.73 -5.52
C GLY A 163 -26.80 21.35 -6.67
N VAL A 164 -27.82 20.50 -6.42
CA VAL A 164 -28.86 20.13 -7.41
C VAL A 164 -30.24 20.57 -6.93
N ALA A 165 -30.98 21.26 -7.80
CA ALA A 165 -32.32 21.76 -7.47
C ALA A 165 -33.27 21.75 -8.66
N ARG A 166 -34.58 21.73 -8.38
CA ARG A 166 -35.66 21.92 -9.36
C ARG A 166 -36.47 23.15 -8.96
N PHE A 167 -36.74 24.02 -9.93
CA PHE A 167 -37.58 25.20 -9.78
C PHE A 167 -38.77 25.13 -10.73
N SER A 168 -39.97 25.43 -10.24
CA SER A 168 -41.13 25.66 -11.10
C SER A 168 -41.00 26.97 -11.87
N GLY A 169 -41.70 27.11 -13.00
CA GLY A 169 -41.73 28.36 -13.77
C GLY A 169 -42.20 29.56 -12.94
N ARG A 170 -43.11 29.35 -11.98
CA ARG A 170 -43.53 30.38 -11.02
C ARG A 170 -42.37 30.83 -10.12
N ALA A 171 -41.57 29.90 -9.62
CA ALA A 171 -40.39 30.22 -8.83
C ALA A 171 -39.37 31.00 -9.66
N ILE A 172 -39.10 30.57 -10.91
CA ILE A 172 -38.20 31.27 -11.83
C ILE A 172 -38.66 32.70 -12.11
N ALA A 173 -39.95 32.91 -12.42
CA ALA A 173 -40.50 34.25 -12.62
C ALA A 173 -40.39 35.15 -11.37
N SER A 174 -40.40 34.54 -10.17
CA SER A 174 -40.13 35.25 -8.92
C SER A 174 -38.65 35.62 -8.78
N ILE A 175 -37.75 34.68 -9.07
CA ILE A 175 -36.29 34.88 -9.03
C ILE A 175 -35.88 36.03 -9.96
N LEU A 176 -36.38 36.06 -11.19
CA LEU A 176 -36.10 37.12 -12.16
C LEU A 176 -36.59 38.50 -11.67
N ARG A 177 -37.79 38.57 -11.08
CA ARG A 177 -38.31 39.83 -10.50
C ARG A 177 -37.50 40.28 -9.28
N MET A 178 -37.13 39.36 -8.40
CA MET A 178 -36.35 39.66 -7.19
C MET A 178 -34.94 40.16 -7.54
N THR A 179 -34.28 39.52 -8.51
CA THR A 179 -32.93 39.92 -8.96
C THR A 179 -32.94 41.26 -9.69
N GLN A 180 -33.97 41.55 -10.49
CA GLN A 180 -34.16 42.87 -11.09
C GLN A 180 -34.41 43.97 -10.03
N ALA A 181 -35.13 43.65 -8.95
CA ALA A 181 -35.44 44.60 -7.89
C ALA A 181 -34.27 44.84 -6.91
N ASP A 182 -33.46 43.82 -6.63
CA ASP A 182 -32.30 43.88 -5.73
C ASP A 182 -31.06 43.30 -6.41
N GLY A 183 -30.30 44.18 -7.07
CA GLY A 183 -29.09 43.78 -7.81
C GLY A 183 -28.00 43.10 -6.95
N ARG A 184 -28.09 43.18 -5.61
CA ARG A 184 -27.18 42.43 -4.72
C ARG A 184 -27.34 40.92 -4.87
N LEU A 185 -28.53 40.44 -5.27
CA LEU A 185 -28.79 39.01 -5.48
C LEU A 185 -27.95 38.40 -6.60
N HIS A 186 -27.41 39.21 -7.52
CA HIS A 186 -26.45 38.70 -8.51
C HIS A 186 -25.17 38.14 -7.87
N ARG A 187 -24.83 38.57 -6.64
CA ARG A 187 -23.67 38.08 -5.89
C ARG A 187 -24.01 36.98 -4.89
N ALA A 188 -25.29 36.65 -4.75
CA ALA A 188 -25.76 35.69 -3.76
C ALA A 188 -25.52 34.24 -4.17
N GLY A 189 -25.41 33.37 -3.17
CA GLY A 189 -25.52 31.92 -3.32
C GLY A 189 -26.98 31.45 -3.28
N PHE A 190 -27.19 30.16 -3.55
CA PHE A 190 -28.52 29.56 -3.42
C PHE A 190 -29.14 29.67 -2.01
N PRO A 191 -28.38 29.59 -0.89
CA PRO A 191 -28.99 29.68 0.44
C PRO A 191 -29.79 30.97 0.66
N GLU A 192 -29.24 32.11 0.24
CA GLU A 192 -29.94 33.40 0.33
C GLU A 192 -31.17 33.45 -0.60
N LEU A 193 -31.04 32.92 -1.83
CA LEU A 193 -32.15 32.88 -2.79
C LEU A 193 -33.33 32.06 -2.26
N ILE A 194 -33.04 30.86 -1.76
CA ILE A 194 -34.04 29.96 -1.19
C ILE A 194 -34.68 30.59 0.05
N GLY A 195 -33.88 31.23 0.92
CA GLY A 195 -34.39 32.01 2.06
C GLY A 195 -35.43 33.06 1.65
N ARG A 196 -35.15 33.81 0.58
CA ARG A 196 -36.09 34.84 0.05
C ARG A 196 -37.33 34.24 -0.59
N LEU A 197 -37.21 33.11 -1.29
CA LEU A 197 -38.36 32.41 -1.86
C LEU A 197 -39.28 31.86 -0.76
N MET A 198 -38.72 31.26 0.30
CA MET A 198 -39.48 30.84 1.48
C MET A 198 -40.19 32.02 2.15
N GLY A 199 -39.48 33.14 2.33
CA GLY A 199 -40.07 34.38 2.86
C GLY A 199 -41.18 34.97 1.98
N ALA A 200 -41.18 34.68 0.67
CA ALA A 200 -42.23 35.05 -0.27
C ALA A 200 -43.36 34.01 -0.39
N GLY A 201 -43.35 32.96 0.45
CA GLY A 201 -44.40 31.95 0.54
C GLY A 201 -44.30 30.80 -0.47
N PHE A 202 -43.13 30.59 -1.08
CA PHE A 202 -42.89 29.43 -1.94
C PHE A 202 -42.59 28.18 -1.11
N THR A 203 -43.11 27.03 -1.55
CA THR A 203 -42.85 25.74 -0.91
C THR A 203 -41.52 25.15 -1.38
N VAL A 204 -40.70 24.67 -0.43
CA VAL A 204 -39.39 24.09 -0.71
C VAL A 204 -39.32 22.67 -0.14
N ASP A 205 -39.24 21.69 -1.04
CA ASP A 205 -39.11 20.28 -0.71
C ASP A 205 -37.64 19.89 -0.56
N ALA A 206 -37.37 18.95 0.35
CA ALA A 206 -36.07 18.31 0.47
C ALA A 206 -36.13 16.88 -0.11
N VAL A 207 -35.16 16.56 -0.97
CA VAL A 207 -35.01 15.24 -1.60
C VAL A 207 -33.66 14.66 -1.19
N GLU A 208 -33.68 13.56 -0.45
CA GLU A 208 -32.46 12.97 0.07
C GLU A 208 -31.63 12.30 -1.04
N ALA A 209 -30.32 12.57 -1.01
CA ALA A 209 -29.36 11.99 -1.96
C ALA A 209 -28.94 10.57 -1.57
N ASP A 210 -29.07 10.15 -0.30
CA ASP A 210 -28.77 8.79 0.19
C ASP A 210 -27.35 8.29 -0.14
N GLY A 211 -26.39 9.22 -0.21
CA GLY A 211 -24.99 8.92 -0.57
C GLY A 211 -24.79 8.60 -2.06
N GLU A 212 -25.77 8.89 -2.90
CA GLU A 212 -25.70 8.73 -4.35
C GLU A 212 -25.13 9.98 -5.04
N TRP A 213 -24.21 10.68 -4.40
CA TRP A 213 -23.53 11.86 -4.96
C TRP A 213 -22.11 12.02 -4.41
N ALA A 214 -21.28 12.80 -5.12
CA ALA A 214 -20.00 13.29 -4.62
C ALA A 214 -19.66 14.67 -5.24
N GLU A 215 -18.99 15.50 -4.46
CA GLU A 215 -18.37 16.74 -4.93
C GLU A 215 -16.95 16.41 -5.39
N LEU A 216 -16.57 16.77 -6.62
CA LEU A 216 -15.29 16.37 -7.20
C LEU A 216 -14.18 17.38 -6.88
N ASN A 217 -13.93 17.57 -5.60
CA ASN A 217 -12.88 18.48 -5.11
C ASN A 217 -11.53 17.78 -4.97
N GLU A 218 -11.55 16.50 -4.63
CA GLU A 218 -10.38 15.66 -4.44
C GLU A 218 -10.47 14.36 -5.29
N PRO A 219 -9.32 13.80 -5.72
CA PRO A 219 -9.31 12.55 -6.50
C PRO A 219 -10.07 11.39 -5.84
N GLN A 220 -10.07 11.35 -4.51
CA GLN A 220 -10.76 10.33 -3.72
C GLN A 220 -12.30 10.44 -3.73
N ASP A 221 -12.87 11.59 -4.09
CA ASP A 221 -14.32 11.78 -4.07
C ASP A 221 -15.02 10.95 -5.14
N LEU A 222 -14.37 10.84 -6.31
CA LEU A 222 -14.83 9.95 -7.37
C LEU A 222 -14.81 8.48 -6.91
N ALA A 223 -13.69 8.04 -6.36
CA ALA A 223 -13.58 6.70 -5.80
C ALA A 223 -14.64 6.46 -4.71
N THR A 224 -15.05 7.51 -3.99
CA THR A 224 -16.10 7.42 -2.97
C THR A 224 -17.47 7.18 -3.55
N TYR A 225 -17.79 7.87 -4.64
CA TYR A 225 -19.03 7.68 -5.36
C TYR A 225 -19.11 6.31 -6.05
N VAL A 226 -17.99 5.84 -6.62
CA VAL A 226 -17.95 4.58 -7.37
C VAL A 226 -17.84 3.37 -6.45
N LEU A 227 -16.93 3.40 -5.47
CA LEU A 227 -16.63 2.28 -4.56
C LEU A 227 -17.60 2.25 -3.37
N ARG A 228 -18.84 1.82 -3.64
CA ARG A 228 -19.89 1.55 -2.64
C ARG A 228 -19.87 0.09 -2.23
N THR A 229 -20.94 -0.66 -2.49
CA THR A 229 -20.96 -2.11 -2.31
C THR A 229 -20.24 -2.82 -3.47
N LYS A 230 -19.79 -4.05 -3.25
CA LYS A 230 -19.26 -4.96 -4.29
C LYS A 230 -20.10 -4.95 -5.58
N ALA A 231 -21.42 -5.14 -5.48
CA ALA A 231 -22.32 -5.18 -6.62
C ALA A 231 -22.33 -3.86 -7.41
N GLU A 232 -22.59 -2.74 -6.72
CA GLU A 232 -22.70 -1.42 -7.36
C GLU A 232 -21.37 -1.00 -7.98
N THR A 233 -20.26 -1.27 -7.29
CA THR A 233 -18.92 -0.96 -7.76
C THR A 233 -18.65 -1.65 -9.09
N LEU A 234 -18.85 -2.97 -9.16
CA LEU A 234 -18.63 -3.75 -10.37
C LEU A 234 -19.56 -3.30 -11.50
N GLU A 235 -20.82 -2.97 -11.23
CA GLU A 235 -21.75 -2.48 -12.25
C GLU A 235 -21.29 -1.17 -12.89
N LYS A 236 -20.83 -0.22 -12.05
CA LYS A 236 -20.37 1.10 -12.49
C LYS A 236 -19.08 1.03 -13.31
N ILE A 237 -18.11 0.20 -12.91
CA ILE A 237 -16.80 0.13 -13.58
C ILE A 237 -16.79 -0.82 -14.79
N ARG A 238 -17.69 -1.81 -14.85
CA ARG A 238 -17.75 -2.80 -15.93
C ARG A 238 -17.74 -2.21 -17.35
N PRO A 239 -18.54 -1.19 -17.70
CA PRO A 239 -18.53 -0.64 -19.06
C PRO A 239 -17.27 0.18 -19.37
N LEU A 240 -16.42 0.45 -18.38
CA LEU A 240 -15.27 1.36 -18.49
C LEU A 240 -13.94 0.62 -18.63
N VAL A 241 -13.82 -0.57 -18.03
CA VAL A 241 -12.61 -1.40 -18.09
C VAL A 241 -12.40 -2.00 -19.48
N ARG A 242 -11.15 -2.03 -19.95
CA ARG A 242 -10.75 -2.58 -21.26
C ARG A 242 -9.61 -3.58 -21.15
N ARG A 243 -8.84 -3.55 -20.06
CA ARG A 243 -7.69 -4.43 -19.79
C ARG A 243 -8.06 -5.66 -18.97
N SER A 244 -9.23 -5.64 -18.35
CA SER A 244 -9.84 -6.78 -17.68
C SER A 244 -11.30 -6.92 -18.06
N LYS A 245 -11.86 -8.08 -17.73
CA LYS A 245 -13.27 -8.39 -17.84
C LYS A 245 -13.93 -8.34 -16.47
N ILE A 246 -15.14 -7.80 -16.42
CA ILE A 246 -16.06 -7.98 -15.31
C ILE A 246 -17.30 -8.68 -15.86
N GLU A 247 -17.65 -9.81 -15.23
CA GLU A 247 -18.75 -10.65 -15.69
C GLU A 247 -20.10 -9.95 -15.62
N ASP A 248 -21.05 -10.45 -16.43
CA ASP A 248 -22.45 -10.07 -16.28
C ASP A 248 -22.96 -10.39 -14.88
N GLN A 249 -23.80 -9.50 -14.36
CA GLN A 249 -24.32 -9.60 -13.01
C GLN A 249 -25.78 -9.17 -12.91
N VAL A 250 -26.44 -9.71 -11.89
CA VAL A 250 -27.74 -9.25 -11.40
C VAL A 250 -27.62 -9.02 -9.91
N HIS A 251 -28.02 -7.84 -9.42
CA HIS A 251 -28.09 -7.55 -8.00
C HIS A 251 -29.45 -6.97 -7.62
N PHE A 252 -29.84 -7.11 -6.37
CA PHE A 252 -31.12 -6.67 -5.81
C PHE A 252 -31.02 -6.58 -4.29
N SER A 253 -31.91 -5.80 -3.66
CA SER A 253 -31.98 -5.72 -2.20
C SER A 253 -32.76 -6.87 -1.58
N VAL A 254 -32.52 -7.14 -0.29
CA VAL A 254 -33.30 -8.09 0.50
C VAL A 254 -34.78 -7.71 0.51
N GLY A 255 -35.10 -6.41 0.59
CA GLY A 255 -36.48 -5.90 0.48
C GLY A 255 -37.14 -6.31 -0.85
N GLN A 256 -36.45 -6.06 -1.98
CA GLN A 256 -36.95 -6.44 -3.31
C GLN A 256 -37.17 -7.96 -3.44
N TRP A 257 -36.30 -8.77 -2.82
CA TRP A 257 -36.44 -10.22 -2.79
C TRP A 257 -37.71 -10.66 -2.06
N HIS A 258 -38.01 -10.06 -0.92
CA HIS A 258 -39.21 -10.35 -0.15
C HIS A 258 -40.49 -9.85 -0.83
N GLU A 259 -40.42 -8.73 -1.55
CA GLU A 259 -41.55 -8.18 -2.30
C GLU A 259 -41.89 -9.00 -3.54
N ASN A 260 -40.90 -9.35 -4.37
CA ASN A 260 -41.14 -10.05 -5.63
C ASN A 260 -40.00 -10.97 -6.10
N SER A 261 -39.74 -12.04 -5.35
CA SER A 261 -38.73 -13.06 -5.69
C SER A 261 -38.89 -13.69 -7.09
N GLN A 262 -40.13 -13.86 -7.59
CA GLN A 262 -40.40 -14.49 -8.89
C GLN A 262 -39.91 -13.62 -10.06
N GLU A 263 -40.08 -12.30 -9.97
CA GLU A 263 -39.55 -11.37 -10.97
C GLU A 263 -38.02 -11.38 -10.98
N ILE A 264 -37.39 -11.39 -9.80
CA ILE A 264 -35.93 -11.45 -9.66
C ILE A 264 -35.38 -12.75 -10.25
N LEU A 265 -36.00 -13.89 -9.94
CA LEU A 265 -35.61 -15.20 -10.51
C LEU A 265 -35.73 -15.19 -12.04
N SER A 266 -36.83 -14.66 -12.57
CA SER A 266 -37.02 -14.51 -14.02
C SER A 266 -35.94 -13.63 -14.66
N ARG A 267 -35.56 -12.54 -13.98
CA ARG A 267 -34.49 -11.63 -14.43
C ARG A 267 -33.12 -12.29 -14.43
N ILE A 268 -32.80 -13.07 -13.39
CA ILE A 268 -31.56 -13.86 -13.32
C ILE A 268 -31.51 -14.85 -14.48
N GLN A 269 -32.56 -15.64 -14.69
CA GLN A 269 -32.61 -16.65 -15.76
C GLN A 269 -32.53 -16.04 -17.15
N LYS A 270 -33.14 -14.86 -17.35
CA LYS A 270 -33.09 -14.15 -18.64
C LYS A 270 -31.69 -13.60 -18.94
N ARG A 271 -31.00 -13.07 -17.93
CA ARG A 271 -29.71 -12.37 -18.11
C ARG A 271 -28.50 -13.30 -18.01
N LEU A 272 -28.61 -14.39 -17.25
CA LEU A 272 -27.56 -15.37 -17.01
C LEU A 272 -28.04 -16.81 -17.35
N PRO A 273 -28.52 -17.06 -18.58
CA PRO A 273 -29.13 -18.34 -18.92
C PRO A 273 -28.10 -19.47 -18.98
N SER A 274 -28.37 -20.58 -18.31
CA SER A 274 -27.58 -21.83 -18.39
C SER A 274 -26.15 -21.80 -17.83
N ASP A 275 -25.73 -20.70 -17.20
CA ASP A 275 -24.42 -20.61 -16.55
C ASP A 275 -24.39 -21.35 -15.21
N ARG A 276 -23.19 -21.77 -14.77
CA ARG A 276 -22.96 -21.95 -13.34
C ARG A 276 -22.84 -20.57 -12.73
N LEU A 277 -23.53 -20.34 -11.62
CA LEU A 277 -23.64 -19.06 -10.97
C LEU A 277 -22.89 -19.08 -9.63
N VAL A 278 -22.50 -17.89 -9.22
CA VAL A 278 -22.06 -17.60 -7.87
C VAL A 278 -23.01 -16.58 -7.25
N VAL A 279 -23.47 -16.84 -6.03
CA VAL A 279 -24.31 -15.93 -5.25
C VAL A 279 -23.47 -15.41 -4.09
N ARG A 280 -23.27 -14.11 -4.02
CA ARG A 280 -22.35 -13.45 -3.07
C ARG A 280 -23.09 -12.39 -2.26
N SER A 281 -22.61 -12.17 -1.05
CA SER A 281 -22.98 -11.01 -0.26
C SER A 281 -22.46 -9.70 -0.87
N SER A 282 -23.21 -8.63 -0.68
CA SER A 282 -22.85 -7.27 -1.10
C SER A 282 -23.43 -6.24 -0.12
N ALA A 283 -22.99 -6.29 1.13
CA ALA A 283 -23.45 -5.38 2.18
C ALA A 283 -22.63 -4.07 2.21
N LYS A 284 -23.26 -2.94 2.54
CA LYS A 284 -22.56 -1.65 2.74
C LYS A 284 -21.52 -1.70 3.85
N SER A 285 -21.74 -2.55 4.86
CA SER A 285 -20.84 -2.74 6.00
C SER A 285 -19.64 -3.65 5.68
N GLU A 286 -19.66 -4.38 4.56
CA GLU A 286 -18.54 -5.22 4.11
C GLU A 286 -17.41 -4.35 3.52
N ASP A 287 -17.78 -3.27 2.83
CA ASP A 287 -16.91 -2.39 2.05
C ASP A 287 -16.85 -0.94 2.61
N ALA A 288 -17.12 -0.76 3.90
CA ALA A 288 -17.15 0.57 4.52
C ALA A 288 -15.75 1.21 4.68
N TRP A 289 -15.69 2.55 4.61
CA TRP A 289 -14.46 3.35 4.68
C TRP A 289 -13.57 3.09 5.91
N GLY A 290 -14.18 2.90 7.09
CA GLY A 290 -13.45 2.82 8.36
C GLY A 290 -13.18 1.39 8.85
N ALA A 291 -13.82 0.39 8.24
CA ALA A 291 -13.67 -1.02 8.61
C ALA A 291 -14.15 -1.91 7.45
N SER A 292 -13.27 -2.76 6.92
CA SER A 292 -13.68 -3.82 6.00
C SER A 292 -13.91 -5.10 6.80
N MET A 293 -15.13 -5.65 6.70
CA MET A 293 -15.47 -6.97 7.23
C MET A 293 -15.44 -8.00 6.10
N ALA A 294 -14.36 -7.97 5.31
CA ALA A 294 -14.13 -8.89 4.20
C ALA A 294 -14.34 -10.35 4.61
N GLY A 295 -15.15 -11.10 3.85
CA GLY A 295 -15.38 -12.53 4.10
C GLY A 295 -16.26 -12.84 5.32
N LYS A 296 -16.93 -11.85 5.92
CA LYS A 296 -17.85 -12.07 7.04
C LYS A 296 -19.11 -12.86 6.64
N PHE A 297 -19.56 -12.69 5.41
CA PHE A 297 -20.83 -13.23 4.92
C PHE A 297 -20.61 -14.35 3.90
N SER A 298 -21.59 -15.24 3.79
CA SER A 298 -21.48 -16.44 2.96
C SER A 298 -21.51 -16.12 1.47
N SER A 299 -20.79 -16.92 0.68
CA SER A 299 -20.92 -16.99 -0.78
C SER A 299 -21.21 -18.44 -1.18
N VAL A 300 -22.18 -18.64 -2.07
CA VAL A 300 -22.57 -19.96 -2.57
C VAL A 300 -22.08 -20.11 -4.00
N LEU A 301 -21.12 -21.02 -4.20
CA LEU A 301 -20.51 -21.29 -5.50
C LEU A 301 -21.25 -22.40 -6.26
N GLY A 302 -21.17 -22.37 -7.60
CA GLY A 302 -21.53 -23.51 -8.45
C GLY A 302 -23.03 -23.76 -8.62
N VAL A 303 -23.87 -22.76 -8.38
CA VAL A 303 -25.33 -22.85 -8.47
C VAL A 303 -25.75 -23.02 -9.93
N SER A 304 -26.63 -23.97 -10.22
CA SER A 304 -27.12 -24.17 -11.59
C SER A 304 -28.07 -23.05 -12.02
N GLY A 305 -27.71 -22.26 -13.03
CA GLY A 305 -28.57 -21.20 -13.58
C GLY A 305 -29.89 -21.70 -14.21
N LYS A 306 -30.01 -23.01 -14.46
CA LYS A 306 -31.25 -23.63 -14.96
C LYS A 306 -32.23 -24.00 -13.85
N ASP A 307 -31.75 -24.11 -12.62
CA ASP A 307 -32.54 -24.59 -11.49
C ASP A 307 -32.97 -23.42 -10.61
N THR A 308 -34.20 -22.96 -10.83
CA THR A 308 -34.79 -21.85 -10.08
C THR A 308 -34.83 -22.12 -8.58
N ALA A 309 -35.05 -23.38 -8.16
CA ALA A 309 -35.09 -23.75 -6.75
C ALA A 309 -33.70 -23.67 -6.11
N ALA A 310 -32.67 -24.13 -6.82
CA ALA A 310 -31.27 -24.00 -6.37
C ALA A 310 -30.84 -22.53 -6.26
N ILE A 311 -31.22 -21.68 -7.21
CA ILE A 311 -30.95 -20.23 -7.15
C ILE A 311 -31.61 -19.61 -5.92
N ALA A 312 -32.90 -19.88 -5.70
CA ALA A 312 -33.63 -19.35 -4.55
C ALA A 312 -33.04 -19.82 -3.21
N ALA A 313 -32.63 -21.09 -3.11
CA ALA A 313 -31.99 -21.64 -1.93
C ALA A 313 -30.66 -20.92 -1.63
N ALA A 314 -29.81 -20.74 -2.64
CA ALA A 314 -28.54 -20.04 -2.50
C ALA A 314 -28.72 -18.56 -2.10
N ILE A 315 -29.71 -17.87 -2.68
CA ILE A 315 -30.05 -16.49 -2.29
C ILE A 315 -30.47 -16.44 -0.82
N ASN A 316 -31.38 -17.32 -0.38
CA ASN A 316 -31.84 -17.33 1.01
C ASN A 316 -30.71 -17.67 1.99
N GLU A 317 -29.75 -18.51 1.61
CA GLU A 317 -28.56 -18.80 2.42
C GLU A 317 -27.69 -17.56 2.60
N VAL A 318 -27.41 -16.82 1.53
CA VAL A 318 -26.67 -15.56 1.61
C VAL A 318 -27.41 -14.53 2.46
N ILE A 319 -28.72 -14.38 2.28
CA ILE A 319 -29.55 -13.46 3.08
C ILE A 319 -29.50 -13.84 4.56
N SER A 320 -29.60 -15.14 4.88
CA SER A 320 -29.50 -15.62 6.26
C SER A 320 -28.15 -15.33 6.90
N SER A 321 -27.08 -15.19 6.12
CA SER A 321 -25.75 -14.89 6.64
C SER A 321 -25.62 -13.45 7.17
N TYR A 322 -26.49 -12.52 6.76
CA TYR A 322 -26.46 -11.13 7.24
C TYR A 322 -26.81 -11.01 8.73
N GLY A 323 -27.72 -11.85 9.23
CA GLY A 323 -28.09 -11.96 10.65
C GLY A 323 -28.93 -10.80 11.23
N ASP A 324 -28.94 -9.63 10.60
CA ASP A 324 -29.67 -8.43 11.06
C ASP A 324 -31.03 -8.20 10.36
N GLY A 325 -31.29 -8.89 9.24
CA GLY A 325 -32.52 -8.77 8.46
C GLY A 325 -32.72 -7.40 7.80
N ALA A 326 -31.67 -6.60 7.63
CA ALA A 326 -31.81 -5.26 7.06
C ALA A 326 -32.24 -5.33 5.57
N PRO A 327 -33.31 -4.61 5.17
CA PRO A 327 -33.87 -4.71 3.83
C PRO A 327 -32.99 -4.09 2.74
N ASP A 328 -32.00 -3.28 3.10
CA ASP A 328 -31.11 -2.56 2.18
C ASP A 328 -29.81 -3.32 1.86
N HIS A 329 -29.56 -4.48 2.49
CA HIS A 329 -28.48 -5.37 2.06
C HIS A 329 -28.71 -5.83 0.63
N LEU A 330 -27.65 -5.92 -0.17
CA LEU A 330 -27.73 -6.36 -1.56
C LEU A 330 -27.23 -7.79 -1.69
N VAL A 331 -27.85 -8.57 -2.57
CA VAL A 331 -27.35 -9.87 -3.01
C VAL A 331 -26.85 -9.73 -4.45
N LEU A 332 -25.68 -10.29 -4.74
CA LEU A 332 -25.04 -10.28 -6.04
C LEU A 332 -25.04 -11.68 -6.65
N VAL A 333 -25.55 -11.81 -7.87
CA VAL A 333 -25.51 -13.05 -8.66
C VAL A 333 -24.69 -12.82 -9.91
N GLN A 334 -23.64 -13.62 -10.11
CA GLN A 334 -22.72 -13.54 -11.23
C GLN A 334 -22.50 -14.90 -11.87
N ARG A 335 -22.00 -14.91 -13.11
CA ARG A 335 -21.46 -16.12 -13.72
C ARG A 335 -20.21 -16.58 -12.96
N MET A 336 -20.13 -17.88 -12.68
CA MET A 336 -18.98 -18.52 -12.06
C MET A 336 -17.91 -18.84 -13.10
N ILE A 337 -16.66 -18.45 -12.83
CA ILE A 337 -15.50 -18.81 -13.65
C ILE A 337 -14.92 -20.14 -13.15
N SER A 338 -14.86 -21.15 -14.01
CA SER A 338 -14.41 -22.50 -13.66
C SER A 338 -12.99 -22.84 -14.17
N ALA A 339 -12.52 -22.17 -15.22
CA ALA A 339 -11.23 -22.42 -15.85
C ALA A 339 -10.17 -21.42 -15.38
N VAL A 340 -9.81 -21.49 -14.09
CA VAL A 340 -8.88 -20.55 -13.44
C VAL A 340 -7.45 -21.10 -13.47
N ALA A 341 -6.54 -20.32 -14.05
CA ALA A 341 -5.10 -20.59 -14.04
C ALA A 341 -4.41 -20.03 -12.79
N ALA A 342 -4.86 -18.86 -12.34
CA ALA A 342 -4.40 -18.24 -11.12
C ALA A 342 -5.48 -17.30 -10.57
N SER A 343 -5.49 -17.08 -9.26
CA SER A 343 -6.43 -16.18 -8.58
C SER A 343 -5.76 -15.55 -7.39
N GLY A 344 -6.19 -14.35 -7.05
CA GLY A 344 -5.49 -13.59 -6.03
C GLY A 344 -6.06 -12.22 -5.78
N VAL A 345 -5.27 -11.45 -5.05
CA VAL A 345 -5.56 -10.09 -4.62
C VAL A 345 -4.38 -9.20 -4.99
N VAL A 346 -4.68 -8.03 -5.57
CA VAL A 346 -3.71 -6.95 -5.75
C VAL A 346 -4.03 -5.82 -4.80
N LEU A 347 -3.05 -5.45 -4.00
CA LEU A 347 -3.04 -4.21 -3.26
C LEU A 347 -2.18 -3.21 -4.02
N THR A 348 -2.70 -2.01 -4.24
CA THR A 348 -1.99 -0.95 -4.98
C THR A 348 -1.04 -0.12 -4.11
N ARG A 349 -1.14 -0.30 -2.79
CA ARG A 349 -0.22 0.17 -1.75
C ARG A 349 -0.08 -0.91 -0.67
N THR A 350 0.97 -0.82 0.16
CA THR A 350 1.16 -1.78 1.26
C THR A 350 0.17 -1.55 2.42
N LEU A 351 -0.34 -2.64 3.02
CA LEU A 351 -1.27 -2.58 4.17
C LEU A 351 -0.62 -2.14 5.50
N SER A 352 0.70 -2.12 5.61
CA SER A 352 1.35 -1.73 6.86
C SER A 352 1.59 -0.22 6.93
N HIS A 353 2.01 0.38 5.81
CA HIS A 353 2.54 1.75 5.79
C HIS A 353 2.06 2.58 4.59
N GLY A 354 1.19 2.04 3.72
CA GLY A 354 0.74 2.73 2.54
C GLY A 354 1.84 2.99 1.51
N SER A 355 2.96 2.26 1.57
CA SER A 355 4.13 2.49 0.71
C SER A 355 3.78 2.25 -0.78
N PRO A 356 4.47 2.93 -1.72
CA PRO A 356 4.13 2.93 -3.15
C PRO A 356 4.55 1.64 -3.85
N TYR A 357 3.94 0.52 -3.47
CA TYR A 357 4.17 -0.80 -4.04
C TYR A 357 2.84 -1.46 -4.41
N TYR A 358 2.82 -2.03 -5.62
CA TYR A 358 1.86 -3.07 -5.97
C TYR A 358 2.28 -4.37 -5.26
N VAL A 359 1.36 -4.94 -4.48
CA VAL A 359 1.53 -6.23 -3.79
C VAL A 359 0.51 -7.21 -4.35
N ILE A 360 0.99 -8.18 -5.13
CA ILE A 360 0.15 -9.20 -5.77
C ILE A 360 0.32 -10.50 -4.99
N ASN A 361 -0.73 -10.91 -4.29
CA ASN A 361 -0.83 -12.20 -3.63
C ASN A 361 -1.67 -13.12 -4.50
N TYR A 362 -1.13 -14.25 -4.95
CA TYR A 362 -1.87 -15.16 -5.82
C TYR A 362 -1.52 -16.63 -5.59
N ASP A 363 -2.46 -17.49 -5.98
CA ASP A 363 -2.34 -18.95 -5.95
C ASP A 363 -2.60 -19.50 -7.36
N GLU A 364 -2.00 -20.64 -7.66
CA GLU A 364 -2.06 -21.33 -8.96
C GLU A 364 -2.80 -22.67 -8.87
N SER A 365 -3.44 -22.98 -7.74
CA SER A 365 -4.22 -24.22 -7.57
C SER A 365 -5.53 -24.26 -8.36
N GLY A 366 -5.96 -23.11 -8.91
CA GLY A 366 -7.25 -22.94 -9.57
C GLY A 366 -8.41 -22.58 -8.62
N SER A 367 -8.17 -22.47 -7.31
CA SER A 367 -9.18 -22.01 -6.35
C SER A 367 -9.28 -20.49 -6.29
N THR A 368 -10.48 -19.94 -6.50
CA THR A 368 -10.74 -18.49 -6.39
C THR A 368 -10.83 -17.96 -4.96
N GLU A 369 -10.80 -18.85 -3.95
CA GLU A 369 -10.98 -18.50 -2.54
C GLU A 369 -9.73 -18.76 -1.69
N SER A 370 -8.74 -19.49 -2.19
CA SER A 370 -7.58 -19.93 -1.40
C SER A 370 -6.72 -18.79 -0.85
N VAL A 371 -6.65 -17.67 -1.58
CA VAL A 371 -5.92 -16.46 -1.18
C VAL A 371 -6.77 -15.62 -0.23
N THR A 372 -8.03 -15.37 -0.55
CA THR A 372 -8.93 -14.53 0.25
C THR A 372 -9.33 -15.18 1.57
N ALA A 373 -9.39 -16.51 1.64
CA ALA A 373 -9.63 -17.28 2.86
C ALA A 373 -8.36 -17.67 3.63
N GLY A 374 -7.16 -17.39 3.09
CA GLY A 374 -5.89 -17.70 3.75
C GLY A 374 -5.56 -19.20 3.89
N THR A 375 -6.19 -20.07 3.09
CA THR A 375 -6.09 -21.54 3.21
C THR A 375 -5.10 -22.18 2.23
N GLY A 376 -4.55 -21.39 1.30
CA GLY A 376 -3.64 -21.88 0.25
C GLY A 376 -2.25 -22.28 0.77
N ARG A 377 -1.79 -23.49 0.41
CA ARG A 377 -0.44 -24.00 0.75
C ARG A 377 0.68 -23.49 -0.18
N HIS A 378 0.33 -22.88 -1.31
CA HIS A 378 1.26 -22.47 -2.38
C HIS A 378 1.09 -20.99 -2.78
N GLN A 379 0.83 -20.11 -1.82
CA GLN A 379 0.69 -18.68 -2.09
C GLN A 379 2.02 -18.07 -2.55
N LYS A 380 1.96 -17.27 -3.60
CA LYS A 380 3.07 -16.46 -4.11
C LYS A 380 2.78 -15.00 -3.85
N VAL A 381 3.82 -14.24 -3.51
CA VAL A 381 3.76 -12.79 -3.32
C VAL A 381 4.73 -12.12 -4.27
N PHE A 382 4.24 -11.14 -5.03
CA PHE A 382 5.04 -10.32 -5.91
C PHE A 382 4.93 -8.85 -5.50
N PHE A 383 6.08 -8.20 -5.34
CA PHE A 383 6.18 -6.78 -5.03
C PHE A 383 6.72 -6.04 -6.25
N ALA A 384 6.06 -4.95 -6.64
CA ALA A 384 6.59 -4.01 -7.62
C ALA A 384 6.44 -2.58 -7.11
N HIS A 385 7.56 -1.87 -7.01
CA HIS A 385 7.53 -0.43 -6.75
C HIS A 385 6.82 0.28 -7.90
N ARG A 386 6.01 1.30 -7.60
CA ARG A 386 5.17 1.98 -8.60
C ARG A 386 5.99 2.65 -9.71
N SER A 387 7.16 3.20 -9.36
CA SER A 387 8.07 3.83 -10.32
C SER A 387 9.07 2.86 -10.97
N ALA A 388 9.01 1.56 -10.66
CA ALA A 388 9.93 0.59 -11.22
C ALA A 388 9.88 0.63 -12.76
N LYS A 389 11.01 1.01 -13.37
CA LYS A 389 11.24 0.80 -14.80
C LYS A 389 11.29 -0.70 -15.00
N ALA A 390 10.33 -1.27 -15.74
CA ALA A 390 10.16 -2.72 -15.88
C ALA A 390 11.52 -3.41 -16.09
N PRO A 391 12.04 -4.13 -15.09
CA PRO A 391 13.34 -4.77 -15.21
C PRO A 391 13.18 -6.02 -16.08
N GLY A 392 13.68 -5.99 -17.32
CA GLY A 392 13.47 -7.10 -18.26
C GLY A 392 11.98 -7.43 -18.49
N THR A 393 11.70 -8.45 -19.28
CA THR A 393 10.33 -8.92 -19.50
C THR A 393 9.74 -9.48 -18.21
N LEU A 394 8.85 -8.72 -17.56
CA LEU A 394 7.97 -9.22 -16.51
C LEU A 394 7.26 -10.49 -17.00
N PRO A 395 6.95 -11.46 -16.11
CA PRO A 395 6.11 -12.58 -16.50
C PRO A 395 4.80 -12.03 -17.10
N PRO A 396 4.34 -12.49 -18.29
CA PRO A 396 3.20 -11.90 -19.00
C PRO A 396 1.93 -11.76 -18.14
N ARG A 397 1.72 -12.72 -17.22
CA ARG A 397 0.63 -12.69 -16.23
C ARG A 397 0.69 -11.49 -15.29
N ILE A 398 1.88 -11.17 -14.77
CA ILE A 398 2.10 -10.06 -13.84
C ILE A 398 1.92 -8.75 -14.58
N GLN A 399 2.41 -8.68 -15.82
CA GLN A 399 2.20 -7.52 -16.67
C GLN A 399 0.70 -7.25 -16.92
N ALA A 400 -0.07 -8.29 -17.30
CA ALA A 400 -1.52 -8.15 -17.52
C ALA A 400 -2.27 -7.67 -16.25
N ILE A 401 -1.91 -8.22 -15.08
CA ILE A 401 -2.46 -7.78 -13.79
C ILE A 401 -2.15 -6.30 -13.53
N LEU A 402 -0.88 -5.90 -13.66
CA LEU A 402 -0.46 -4.51 -13.41
C LEU A 402 -1.10 -3.52 -14.39
N GLU A 403 -1.23 -3.87 -15.67
CA GLU A 403 -1.89 -3.03 -16.68
C GLU A 403 -3.38 -2.83 -16.35
N SER A 404 -4.08 -3.88 -15.92
CA SER A 404 -5.48 -3.75 -15.51
C SER A 404 -5.66 -2.97 -14.22
N VAL A 405 -4.78 -3.15 -13.25
CA VAL A 405 -4.89 -2.42 -11.98
C VAL A 405 -4.58 -0.94 -12.19
N ARG A 406 -3.59 -0.60 -13.02
CA ARG A 406 -3.32 0.79 -13.42
C ARG A 406 -4.48 1.43 -14.18
N GLU A 407 -5.19 0.66 -15.01
CA GLU A 407 -6.43 1.14 -15.63
C GLU A 407 -7.48 1.47 -14.56
N LEU A 408 -7.71 0.59 -13.59
CA LEU A 408 -8.64 0.85 -12.49
C LEU A 408 -8.26 2.09 -11.67
N GLU A 409 -6.97 2.27 -11.35
CA GLU A 409 -6.49 3.46 -10.66
C GLU A 409 -6.74 4.74 -11.46
N ALA A 410 -6.53 4.70 -12.78
CA ALA A 410 -6.80 5.83 -13.66
C ALA A 410 -8.29 6.11 -13.88
N LEU A 411 -9.15 5.08 -13.81
CA LEU A 411 -10.61 5.23 -13.89
C LEU A 411 -11.22 5.78 -12.59
N LEU A 412 -10.56 5.56 -11.46
CA LEU A 412 -11.04 5.96 -10.13
C LEU A 412 -10.31 7.19 -9.58
N HIS A 413 -9.22 7.62 -10.24
CA HIS A 413 -8.23 8.58 -9.75
C HIS A 413 -7.80 8.29 -8.31
N TYR A 414 -7.58 7.00 -8.02
CA TYR A 414 -7.32 6.53 -6.68
C TYR A 414 -6.40 5.31 -6.68
N ASP A 415 -5.34 5.39 -5.88
CA ASP A 415 -4.21 4.44 -5.88
C ASP A 415 -4.11 3.60 -4.59
N ASN A 416 -5.18 3.57 -3.81
CA ASN A 416 -5.28 2.82 -2.54
C ASN A 416 -6.40 1.78 -2.61
N LEU A 417 -6.36 1.01 -3.69
CA LEU A 417 -7.27 -0.06 -4.07
C LEU A 417 -6.78 -1.45 -3.63
N ASP A 418 -7.76 -2.28 -3.31
CA ASP A 418 -7.68 -3.72 -3.11
C ASP A 418 -8.58 -4.40 -4.17
N VAL A 419 -7.97 -5.22 -5.02
CA VAL A 419 -8.60 -5.80 -6.21
C VAL A 419 -8.51 -7.32 -6.17
N GLU A 420 -9.67 -7.99 -6.09
CA GLU A 420 -9.77 -9.45 -6.26
C GLU A 420 -9.83 -9.79 -7.75
N PHE A 421 -9.04 -10.75 -8.19
CA PHE A 421 -8.96 -11.13 -9.59
C PHE A 421 -8.78 -12.64 -9.79
N CYS A 422 -9.03 -13.08 -11.03
CA CYS A 422 -8.49 -14.33 -11.54
C CYS A 422 -7.94 -14.16 -12.97
N LEU A 423 -7.02 -15.04 -13.33
CA LEU A 423 -6.55 -15.29 -14.68
C LEU A 423 -7.15 -16.60 -15.14
N THR A 424 -7.84 -16.58 -16.28
CA THR A 424 -8.37 -17.80 -16.88
C THR A 424 -7.28 -18.60 -17.59
N LEU A 425 -7.55 -19.87 -17.90
CA LEU A 425 -6.65 -20.70 -18.72
C LEU A 425 -6.41 -20.15 -20.13
N THR A 426 -7.30 -19.28 -20.63
CA THR A 426 -7.13 -18.58 -21.92
C THR A 426 -6.31 -17.29 -21.80
N GLY A 427 -5.86 -16.93 -20.59
CA GLY A 427 -5.06 -15.73 -20.33
C GLY A 427 -5.87 -14.45 -20.13
N GLU A 428 -7.20 -14.53 -20.02
CA GLU A 428 -8.07 -13.38 -19.74
C GLU A 428 -8.05 -13.07 -18.25
N LEU A 429 -7.88 -11.79 -17.90
CA LEU A 429 -7.96 -11.31 -16.52
C LEU A 429 -9.40 -10.90 -16.20
N VAL A 430 -9.98 -11.53 -15.18
CA VAL A 430 -11.33 -11.23 -14.69
C VAL A 430 -11.22 -10.59 -13.31
N VAL A 431 -11.90 -9.46 -13.11
CA VAL A 431 -11.97 -8.76 -11.82
C VAL A 431 -13.24 -9.19 -11.09
N PHE A 432 -13.07 -9.64 -9.85
CA PHE A 432 -14.16 -10.13 -9.00
C PHE A 432 -14.64 -9.11 -7.97
N GLN A 433 -13.77 -8.17 -7.58
CA GLN A 433 -14.09 -7.11 -6.65
C GLN A 433 -13.04 -6.00 -6.78
N VAL A 434 -13.48 -4.75 -6.60
CA VAL A 434 -12.60 -3.59 -6.41
C VAL A 434 -13.11 -2.88 -5.18
N ARG A 435 -12.23 -2.64 -4.21
CA ARG A 435 -12.54 -1.90 -2.98
C ARG A 435 -11.37 -1.02 -2.58
N ARG A 436 -11.57 -0.22 -1.55
CA ARG A 436 -10.51 0.60 -0.95
C ARG A 436 -9.77 -0.20 0.11
N ILE A 437 -8.48 0.11 0.28
CA ILE A 437 -7.74 -0.27 1.47
C ILE A 437 -8.21 0.65 2.61
N ALA A 438 -8.84 0.09 3.63
CA ALA A 438 -9.55 0.82 4.69
C ALA A 438 -8.63 1.69 5.58
N VAL A 439 -7.32 1.49 5.52
CA VAL A 439 -6.37 2.28 6.30
C VAL A 439 -6.03 3.55 5.53
N ALA A 440 -6.26 4.70 6.17
CA ALA A 440 -5.92 6.00 5.61
C ALA A 440 -4.44 6.32 5.84
N TYR A 441 -3.67 6.53 4.77
CA TYR A 441 -2.21 6.76 4.81
C TYR A 441 -1.78 8.13 4.27
N ASP A 442 -2.64 9.14 4.22
CA ASP A 442 -2.32 10.38 3.50
C ASP A 442 -1.12 11.16 4.05
N GLU A 443 -0.77 11.05 5.34
CA GLU A 443 0.49 11.61 5.86
C GLU A 443 1.73 10.88 5.30
N GLN A 444 1.60 9.59 4.95
CA GLN A 444 2.68 8.80 4.36
C GLN A 444 2.82 8.97 2.85
N ARG A 445 1.82 9.52 2.13
CA ARG A 445 1.96 9.85 0.70
C ARG A 445 3.07 10.87 0.46
N ALA A 446 3.31 11.77 1.41
CA ALA A 446 4.43 12.71 1.37
C ALA A 446 5.81 12.02 1.40
N LEU A 447 5.87 10.74 1.80
CA LEU A 447 7.11 9.96 1.88
C LEU A 447 7.38 9.15 0.60
N ASP A 448 6.48 9.14 -0.40
CA ASP A 448 6.69 8.37 -1.63
C ASP A 448 7.98 8.81 -2.34
N GLU A 449 8.24 10.12 -2.42
CA GLU A 449 9.47 10.68 -2.98
C GLU A 449 10.70 10.30 -2.16
N GLU A 450 10.58 10.26 -0.82
CA GLU A 450 11.67 9.84 0.06
C GLU A 450 12.00 8.35 -0.12
N VAL A 451 10.99 7.50 -0.29
CA VAL A 451 11.16 6.07 -0.58
C VAL A 451 11.86 5.90 -1.92
N GLU A 452 11.42 6.61 -2.96
CA GLU A 452 12.05 6.55 -4.28
C GLU A 452 13.50 7.05 -4.26
N ALA A 453 13.78 8.14 -3.54
CA ALA A 453 15.13 8.65 -3.35
C ALA A 453 16.02 7.65 -2.59
N ALA A 454 15.50 7.01 -1.55
CA ALA A 454 16.22 5.99 -0.79
C ALA A 454 16.55 4.75 -1.64
N LEU A 455 15.61 4.29 -2.48
CA LEU A 455 15.83 3.19 -3.42
C LEU A 455 16.87 3.55 -4.48
N SER A 456 16.76 4.73 -5.09
CA SER A 456 17.72 5.20 -6.11
C SER A 456 19.13 5.33 -5.54
N SER A 457 19.25 5.83 -4.30
CA SER A 457 20.52 5.90 -3.58
C SER A 457 21.09 4.51 -3.28
N ALA A 458 20.25 3.55 -2.87
CA ALA A 458 20.67 2.18 -2.64
C ALA A 458 21.13 1.47 -3.93
N GLU A 459 20.42 1.68 -5.04
CA GLU A 459 20.80 1.15 -6.37
C GLU A 459 22.17 1.69 -6.80
N ALA A 460 22.35 3.01 -6.80
CA ALA A 460 23.61 3.65 -7.15
C ALA A 460 24.78 3.20 -6.25
N PHE A 461 24.52 3.04 -4.95
CA PHE A 461 25.50 2.48 -4.03
C PHE A 461 25.87 1.04 -4.41
N LEU A 462 24.87 0.18 -4.67
CA LEU A 462 25.11 -1.23 -5.01
C LEU A 462 25.88 -1.39 -6.32
N GLU A 463 25.56 -0.61 -7.35
CA GLU A 463 26.28 -0.61 -8.63
C GLU A 463 27.78 -0.35 -8.43
N GLN A 464 28.13 0.64 -7.59
CA GLN A 464 29.52 0.94 -7.28
C GLN A 464 30.13 -0.11 -6.34
N ALA A 465 29.39 -0.53 -5.32
CA ALA A 465 29.88 -1.37 -4.25
C ALA A 465 30.11 -2.84 -4.67
N MET A 466 29.35 -3.32 -5.65
CA MET A 466 29.49 -4.67 -6.20
C MET A 466 30.65 -4.83 -7.18
N THR A 467 31.27 -3.74 -7.65
CA THR A 467 32.46 -3.82 -8.52
C THR A 467 33.76 -4.10 -7.75
N PRO A 468 34.83 -4.59 -8.43
CA PRO A 468 36.18 -4.72 -7.86
C PRO A 468 36.68 -3.41 -7.25
N ARG A 469 37.29 -3.48 -6.06
CA ARG A 469 37.84 -2.31 -5.35
C ARG A 469 39.35 -2.42 -5.20
N LYS A 470 40.05 -1.29 -5.25
CA LYS A 470 41.50 -1.26 -5.06
C LYS A 470 41.84 -1.62 -3.61
N GLY A 471 42.77 -2.55 -3.41
CA GLY A 471 43.26 -2.95 -2.08
C GLY A 471 42.46 -4.06 -1.39
N ILE A 472 41.43 -4.59 -2.04
CA ILE A 472 40.67 -5.77 -1.59
C ILE A 472 40.52 -6.70 -2.80
N LEU A 473 40.79 -7.99 -2.63
CA LEU A 473 40.61 -8.98 -3.68
C LEU A 473 39.12 -9.24 -3.92
N GLY A 474 38.77 -9.78 -5.09
CA GLY A 474 37.42 -10.27 -5.38
C GLY A 474 36.70 -9.49 -6.47
N SER A 475 36.24 -10.22 -7.48
CA SER A 475 35.57 -9.76 -8.70
C SER A 475 34.21 -9.13 -8.43
N LYS A 476 33.56 -9.49 -7.31
CA LYS A 476 32.26 -8.98 -6.90
C LYS A 476 32.07 -8.97 -5.39
N THR A 477 31.05 -8.24 -4.93
CA THR A 477 30.65 -8.19 -3.53
C THR A 477 29.33 -8.91 -3.30
N ILE A 478 29.23 -9.63 -2.19
CA ILE A 478 27.97 -10.16 -1.65
C ILE A 478 27.68 -9.39 -0.36
N PHE A 479 26.44 -8.92 -0.21
CA PHE A 479 25.95 -8.29 1.01
C PHE A 479 25.05 -9.26 1.76
N GLY A 480 25.33 -9.48 3.04
CA GLY A 480 24.56 -10.42 3.87
C GLY A 480 24.18 -9.81 5.20
N VAL A 481 23.01 -10.19 5.73
CA VAL A 481 22.56 -9.70 7.05
C VAL A 481 23.06 -10.59 8.19
N MET A 482 23.25 -11.88 7.94
CA MET A 482 23.69 -12.86 8.94
C MET A 482 25.18 -13.26 8.97
N PRO A 483 26.01 -13.01 7.94
CA PRO A 483 27.42 -13.35 8.02
C PRO A 483 28.19 -12.59 9.12
N ASP A 484 29.24 -13.22 9.65
CA ASP A 484 30.26 -12.59 10.50
C ASP A 484 29.65 -11.93 11.76
N TRP A 485 30.07 -10.72 12.11
CA TRP A 485 29.41 -9.83 13.07
C TRP A 485 27.97 -9.53 12.59
N ASN A 486 27.06 -10.46 12.83
CA ASN A 486 25.68 -10.47 12.34
C ASN A 486 24.87 -9.27 12.88
N PRO A 487 24.56 -8.23 12.09
CA PRO A 487 23.75 -7.12 12.56
C PRO A 487 22.32 -7.51 12.93
N ALA A 488 21.70 -8.52 12.28
CA ALA A 488 20.32 -8.93 12.58
C ALA A 488 20.17 -9.40 14.02
N GLU A 489 21.13 -10.17 14.52
CA GLU A 489 21.11 -10.70 15.89
C GLU A 489 21.58 -9.69 16.93
N ILE A 490 22.54 -8.82 16.57
CA ILE A 490 23.16 -7.88 17.54
C ILE A 490 22.34 -6.60 17.69
N ILE A 491 21.88 -5.99 16.59
CA ILE A 491 21.18 -4.69 16.60
C ILE A 491 19.81 -4.71 15.91
N GLY A 492 19.41 -5.85 15.34
CA GLY A 492 18.19 -5.99 14.56
C GLY A 492 18.36 -5.59 13.09
N THR A 493 17.39 -5.96 12.26
CA THR A 493 17.37 -5.67 10.81
C THR A 493 17.04 -4.21 10.50
N LYS A 494 16.43 -3.49 11.44
CA LYS A 494 16.07 -2.07 11.34
C LYS A 494 16.50 -1.32 12.62
N PRO A 495 17.81 -1.18 12.87
CA PRO A 495 18.31 -0.57 14.09
C PRO A 495 17.98 0.93 14.13
N ARG A 496 17.80 1.46 15.34
CA ARG A 496 17.72 2.92 15.54
C ARG A 496 19.10 3.57 15.27
N PRO A 497 19.16 4.86 14.86
CA PRO A 497 20.41 5.53 14.50
C PRO A 497 21.52 5.42 15.55
N LEU A 498 21.19 5.57 16.84
CA LEU A 498 22.19 5.49 17.92
C LEU A 498 22.77 4.07 18.08
N ALA A 499 21.93 3.03 17.99
CA ALA A 499 22.40 1.64 18.08
C ALA A 499 23.31 1.32 16.90
N LEU A 500 22.94 1.77 15.70
CA LEU A 500 23.75 1.62 14.50
C LEU A 500 25.11 2.33 14.62
N SER A 501 25.12 3.60 15.03
CA SER A 501 26.38 4.37 15.15
C SER A 501 27.32 3.82 16.22
N ILE A 502 26.78 3.32 17.33
CA ILE A 502 27.59 2.66 18.38
C ILE A 502 28.17 1.35 17.84
N TYR A 503 27.37 0.55 17.14
CA TYR A 503 27.82 -0.71 16.55
C TYR A 503 28.91 -0.51 15.48
N GLN A 504 28.78 0.52 14.65
CA GLN A 504 29.82 0.95 13.71
C GLN A 504 31.11 1.33 14.45
N HIS A 505 31.00 2.24 15.41
CA HIS A 505 32.15 2.76 16.16
C HIS A 505 32.90 1.68 16.94
N LEU A 506 32.17 0.80 17.64
CA LEU A 506 32.76 -0.20 18.52
C LEU A 506 33.31 -1.40 17.75
N ILE A 507 32.71 -1.77 16.61
CA ILE A 507 32.99 -3.05 15.93
C ILE A 507 33.35 -2.83 14.46
N THR A 508 32.39 -2.39 13.65
CA THR A 508 32.42 -2.62 12.19
C THR A 508 33.20 -1.59 11.38
N ASP A 509 33.53 -0.44 11.95
CA ASP A 509 34.38 0.56 11.27
C ASP A 509 35.85 0.12 11.24
N GLU A 510 36.35 -0.52 12.30
CA GLU A 510 37.79 -0.82 12.40
C GLU A 510 38.14 -2.05 13.23
N ILE A 511 37.53 -2.25 14.41
CA ILE A 511 37.98 -3.23 15.40
C ILE A 511 37.97 -4.66 14.85
N TRP A 512 36.95 -5.01 14.06
CA TRP A 512 36.86 -6.31 13.39
C TRP A 512 38.11 -6.61 12.53
N ALA A 513 38.58 -5.64 11.74
CA ALA A 513 39.72 -5.79 10.84
C ALA A 513 41.05 -5.68 11.59
N ARG A 514 41.15 -4.73 12.54
CA ARG A 514 42.33 -4.58 13.41
C ARG A 514 42.61 -5.87 14.17
N GLN A 515 41.59 -6.46 14.78
CA GLN A 515 41.73 -7.73 15.50
C GLN A 515 42.30 -8.82 14.61
N ARG A 516 41.76 -8.97 13.39
CA ARG A 516 42.21 -9.99 12.42
C ARG A 516 43.65 -9.75 11.98
N ALA A 517 44.03 -8.50 11.70
CA ALA A 517 45.40 -8.15 11.39
C ALA A 517 46.36 -8.51 12.54
N GLU A 518 46.00 -8.17 13.79
CA GLU A 518 46.77 -8.54 14.99
C GLU A 518 46.85 -10.06 15.20
N PHE A 519 45.91 -10.83 14.65
CA PHE A 519 45.90 -12.30 14.70
C PHE A 519 46.78 -12.97 13.62
N GLY A 520 47.24 -12.22 12.61
CA GLY A 520 48.06 -12.71 11.50
C GLY A 520 47.33 -12.85 10.16
N TYR A 521 46.07 -12.42 10.08
CA TYR A 521 45.35 -12.29 8.82
C TYR A 521 45.67 -10.98 8.10
N ARG A 522 45.20 -10.85 6.86
CA ARG A 522 45.36 -9.66 6.04
C ARG A 522 44.66 -8.46 6.66
N ASP A 523 45.36 -7.33 6.70
CA ASP A 523 44.80 -6.06 7.12
C ASP A 523 44.00 -5.44 5.96
N VAL A 524 42.72 -5.21 6.17
CA VAL A 524 41.79 -4.64 5.18
C VAL A 524 41.37 -3.21 5.53
N ARG A 525 41.94 -2.61 6.57
CA ARG A 525 41.64 -1.22 6.93
C ARG A 525 42.08 -0.25 5.81
N PRO A 526 41.38 0.90 5.64
CA PRO A 526 40.28 1.42 6.47
C PRO A 526 38.89 0.99 5.97
N HIS A 527 38.74 -0.14 5.27
CA HIS A 527 37.44 -0.56 4.75
C HIS A 527 36.50 -0.97 5.91
N PRO A 528 35.31 -0.36 6.04
CA PRO A 528 34.33 -0.77 7.03
C PRO A 528 33.70 -2.12 6.63
N LEU A 529 33.25 -2.89 7.62
CA LEU A 529 32.55 -4.16 7.40
C LEU A 529 31.10 -3.95 6.97
N LEU A 530 30.49 -2.85 7.43
CA LEU A 530 29.05 -2.63 7.34
C LEU A 530 28.69 -1.65 6.21
N ALA A 531 27.74 -2.04 5.37
CA ALA A 531 27.08 -1.19 4.38
C ALA A 531 25.62 -0.97 4.79
N ILE A 532 25.10 0.24 4.63
CA ILE A 532 23.71 0.59 4.97
C ILE A 532 22.93 0.81 3.68
N LEU A 533 21.90 -0.02 3.44
CA LEU A 533 21.03 0.08 2.28
C LEU A 533 19.62 0.44 2.75
N ALA A 534 19.15 1.65 2.45
CA ALA A 534 17.82 2.14 2.85
C ALA A 534 17.49 1.85 4.34
N GLY A 535 18.44 2.15 5.24
CA GLY A 535 18.31 1.95 6.68
C GLY A 535 18.55 0.53 7.20
N HIS A 536 18.84 -0.44 6.32
CA HIS A 536 19.15 -1.82 6.70
C HIS A 536 20.67 -2.06 6.67
N PRO A 537 21.26 -2.59 7.76
CA PRO A 537 22.66 -2.94 7.82
C PRO A 537 22.96 -4.28 7.14
N TYR A 538 24.01 -4.32 6.33
CA TYR A 538 24.54 -5.52 5.67
C TYR A 538 26.05 -5.61 5.86
N VAL A 539 26.54 -6.83 6.08
CA VAL A 539 27.96 -7.16 6.07
C VAL A 539 28.46 -7.26 4.62
N ASP A 540 29.53 -6.55 4.31
CA ASP A 540 30.33 -6.71 3.09
C ASP A 540 31.12 -8.03 3.20
N VAL A 541 30.58 -9.09 2.62
CA VAL A 541 31.15 -10.44 2.71
C VAL A 541 32.51 -10.51 2.02
N ARG A 542 32.75 -9.71 0.98
CA ARG A 542 34.05 -9.66 0.31
C ARG A 542 35.12 -9.12 1.26
N ALA A 543 34.82 -8.03 1.97
CA ALA A 543 35.73 -7.48 2.98
C ALA A 543 35.96 -8.48 4.13
N SER A 544 34.89 -9.12 4.61
CA SER A 544 34.96 -10.18 5.63
C SER A 544 35.90 -11.31 5.20
N LEU A 545 35.67 -11.91 4.03
CA LEU A 545 36.50 -13.02 3.53
C LEU A 545 37.96 -12.62 3.30
N ASN A 546 38.22 -11.42 2.76
CA ASN A 546 39.59 -10.93 2.60
C ASN A 546 40.34 -10.87 3.92
N SER A 547 39.67 -10.42 4.98
CA SER A 547 40.28 -10.31 6.32
C SER A 547 40.52 -11.66 7.00
N PHE A 548 40.03 -12.77 6.44
CA PHE A 548 40.34 -14.13 6.92
C PHE A 548 41.47 -14.80 6.14
N LEU A 549 41.96 -14.18 5.06
CA LEU A 549 43.13 -14.67 4.34
C LEU A 549 44.38 -14.41 5.18
N PRO A 550 45.30 -15.38 5.33
CA PRO A 550 46.57 -15.12 6.00
C PRO A 550 47.34 -13.95 5.36
N ALA A 551 47.98 -13.09 6.14
CA ALA A 551 48.67 -11.92 5.59
C ALA A 551 49.85 -12.29 4.67
N ALA A 552 50.48 -13.44 4.91
CA ALA A 552 51.74 -13.84 4.30
C ALA A 552 51.61 -14.86 3.15
N ILE A 553 50.39 -15.23 2.73
CA ILE A 553 50.22 -16.08 1.55
C ILE A 553 50.42 -15.28 0.25
N ASP A 554 50.81 -15.98 -0.81
CA ASP A 554 50.95 -15.39 -2.14
C ASP A 554 49.61 -14.85 -2.67
N GLU A 555 49.65 -13.72 -3.38
CA GLU A 555 48.46 -13.03 -3.88
C GLU A 555 47.64 -13.91 -4.83
N SER A 556 48.30 -14.76 -5.63
CA SER A 556 47.61 -15.68 -6.55
C SER A 556 46.82 -16.76 -5.80
N ILE A 557 47.33 -17.25 -4.66
CA ILE A 557 46.63 -18.20 -3.79
C ILE A 557 45.42 -17.50 -3.14
N ALA A 558 45.64 -16.28 -2.63
CA ALA A 558 44.63 -15.46 -1.99
C ALA A 558 43.45 -15.18 -2.95
N GLU A 559 43.74 -14.81 -4.19
CA GLU A 559 42.73 -14.52 -5.21
C GLU A 559 41.93 -15.77 -5.59
N LYS A 560 42.59 -16.91 -5.85
CA LYS A 560 41.92 -18.20 -6.12
C LYS A 560 40.95 -18.59 -5.00
N LEU A 561 41.39 -18.49 -3.75
CA LEU A 561 40.58 -18.81 -2.57
C LEU A 561 39.36 -17.92 -2.46
N LEU A 562 39.55 -16.61 -2.56
CA LEU A 562 38.47 -15.67 -2.40
C LEU A 562 37.41 -15.81 -3.50
N GLU A 563 37.83 -15.94 -4.76
CA GLU A 563 36.90 -16.15 -5.88
C GLU A 563 36.11 -17.44 -5.73
N ALA A 564 36.74 -18.50 -5.22
CA ALA A 564 36.06 -19.76 -4.97
C ALA A 564 35.05 -19.64 -3.81
N GLN A 565 35.40 -18.92 -2.74
CA GLN A 565 34.54 -18.67 -1.59
C GLN A 565 33.31 -17.83 -1.97
N LEU A 566 33.49 -16.75 -2.72
CA LEU A 566 32.39 -15.90 -3.20
C LEU A 566 31.45 -16.68 -4.13
N ARG A 567 31.99 -17.46 -5.07
CA ARG A 567 31.18 -18.32 -5.97
C ARG A 567 30.40 -19.39 -5.21
N ARG A 568 31.03 -20.02 -4.19
CA ARG A 568 30.36 -21.02 -3.36
C ARG A 568 29.18 -20.41 -2.60
N LEU A 569 29.36 -19.23 -2.02
CA LEU A 569 28.29 -18.55 -1.27
C LEU A 569 27.15 -18.12 -2.18
N GLU A 570 27.45 -17.56 -3.34
CA GLU A 570 26.43 -17.19 -4.33
C GLU A 570 25.60 -18.40 -4.79
N ALA A 571 26.26 -19.53 -5.05
CA ALA A 571 25.57 -20.77 -5.41
C ALA A 571 24.79 -21.40 -4.23
N ASN A 572 25.10 -21.02 -2.99
CA ASN A 572 24.50 -21.59 -1.78
C ASN A 572 24.14 -20.48 -0.75
N PRO A 573 23.11 -19.66 -1.00
CA PRO A 573 22.79 -18.52 -0.12
C PRO A 573 22.45 -18.89 1.33
N HIS A 574 22.01 -20.14 1.56
CA HIS A 574 21.74 -20.68 2.89
C HIS A 574 23.00 -20.87 3.75
N LEU A 575 24.21 -20.64 3.21
CA LEU A 575 25.46 -20.68 3.95
C LEU A 575 25.89 -19.31 4.51
N HIS A 576 25.07 -18.26 4.34
CA HIS A 576 25.38 -16.91 4.85
C HIS A 576 25.61 -16.88 6.37
N ASP A 577 24.89 -17.68 7.16
CA ASP A 577 25.05 -17.84 8.61
C ASP A 577 26.21 -18.78 8.99
N LYS A 578 26.80 -19.50 8.02
CA LYS A 578 27.83 -20.52 8.20
C LYS A 578 29.13 -20.20 7.48
N LEU A 579 29.36 -18.91 7.21
CA LEU A 579 30.47 -18.42 6.40
C LEU A 579 31.81 -19.02 6.83
N GLU A 580 32.11 -19.06 8.13
CA GLU A 580 33.44 -19.46 8.61
C GLU A 580 33.71 -20.97 8.66
N PHE A 581 32.66 -21.80 8.62
CA PHE A 581 32.80 -23.27 8.76
C PHE A 581 32.53 -24.01 7.44
N GLU A 582 31.67 -23.45 6.58
CA GLU A 582 31.24 -24.09 5.33
C GLU A 582 31.72 -23.35 4.07
N VAL A 583 32.34 -22.17 4.22
CA VAL A 583 32.82 -21.37 3.09
C VAL A 583 34.30 -21.00 3.26
N ALA A 584 34.66 -20.25 4.31
CA ALA A 584 36.01 -19.74 4.51
C ALA A 584 36.93 -20.75 5.21
N LEU A 585 38.22 -20.74 4.85
CA LEU A 585 39.27 -21.44 5.58
C LEU A 585 39.98 -20.45 6.50
N THR A 586 39.50 -20.32 7.74
CA THR A 586 39.98 -19.31 8.68
C THR A 586 41.12 -19.81 9.56
N CYS A 587 41.27 -21.10 9.79
CA CYS A 587 42.33 -21.64 10.63
C CYS A 587 42.73 -23.06 10.21
N TRP A 588 43.85 -23.55 10.74
CA TRP A 588 44.23 -24.95 10.59
C TRP A 588 43.44 -25.84 11.55
N ASN A 589 43.01 -26.99 11.05
CA ASN A 589 42.34 -28.05 11.81
C ASN A 589 42.79 -29.44 11.28
N PHE A 590 42.28 -30.54 11.86
CA PHE A 590 42.72 -31.91 11.55
C PHE A 590 42.20 -32.48 10.23
N SER A 591 41.16 -31.86 9.65
CA SER A 591 40.63 -32.19 8.33
C SER A 591 41.18 -31.17 7.33
N PRO A 592 42.08 -31.50 6.38
CA PRO A 592 42.54 -30.53 5.40
C PRO A 592 41.39 -30.13 4.44
N ASP A 593 40.55 -29.19 4.89
CA ASP A 593 39.23 -28.82 4.37
C ASP A 593 39.26 -28.24 2.94
N LEU A 594 40.44 -27.88 2.42
CA LEU A 594 40.58 -27.31 1.08
C LEU A 594 40.12 -28.27 -0.02
N GLY A 595 40.54 -29.54 0.02
CA GLY A 595 40.17 -30.52 -1.00
C GLY A 595 38.68 -30.89 -0.97
N ARG A 596 38.03 -30.75 0.20
CA ARG A 596 36.59 -30.98 0.40
C ARG A 596 35.76 -29.80 -0.09
N LEU A 597 36.12 -28.59 0.33
CA LEU A 597 35.36 -27.38 0.01
C LEU A 597 35.61 -26.91 -1.43
N TYR A 598 36.86 -27.06 -1.90
CA TYR A 598 37.35 -26.56 -3.18
C TYR A 598 38.26 -27.60 -3.88
N PRO A 599 37.69 -28.73 -4.36
CA PRO A 599 38.47 -29.77 -5.02
C PRO A 599 39.27 -29.23 -6.21
N GLY A 600 40.58 -29.49 -6.24
CA GLY A 600 41.46 -29.10 -7.36
C GLY A 600 41.72 -27.60 -7.51
N LEU A 601 41.33 -26.76 -6.54
CA LEU A 601 41.52 -25.30 -6.63
C LEU A 601 42.99 -24.87 -6.58
N LEU A 602 43.77 -25.48 -5.67
CA LEU A 602 45.19 -25.20 -5.48
C LEU A 602 46.01 -26.43 -5.85
N SER A 603 47.22 -26.20 -6.38
CA SER A 603 48.25 -27.23 -6.51
C SER A 603 48.70 -27.74 -5.13
N GLU A 604 49.36 -28.90 -5.10
CA GLU A 604 49.93 -29.48 -3.86
C GLU A 604 50.89 -28.52 -3.14
N GLU A 605 51.69 -27.76 -3.89
CA GLU A 605 52.63 -26.79 -3.35
C GLU A 605 51.92 -25.57 -2.74
N GLU A 606 50.95 -24.99 -3.47
CA GLU A 606 50.11 -23.89 -3.00
C GLU A 606 49.29 -24.29 -1.77
N GLY A 607 48.72 -25.50 -1.78
CA GLY A 607 47.96 -26.06 -0.66
C GLY A 607 48.82 -26.28 0.58
N ARG A 608 50.08 -26.72 0.41
CA ARG A 608 51.05 -26.83 1.51
C ARG A 608 51.41 -25.46 2.08
N ALA A 609 51.66 -24.47 1.24
CA ALA A 609 51.97 -23.10 1.66
C ALA A 609 50.82 -22.52 2.50
N LEU A 610 49.58 -22.58 2.00
CA LEU A 610 48.40 -22.13 2.73
C LEU A 610 48.28 -22.80 4.10
N ARG A 611 48.46 -24.12 4.16
CA ARG A 611 48.38 -24.90 5.40
C ARG A 611 49.38 -24.42 6.45
N GLU A 612 50.62 -24.13 6.04
CA GLU A 612 51.65 -23.65 6.97
C GLU A 612 51.32 -22.25 7.53
N HIS A 613 50.73 -21.36 6.73
CA HIS A 613 50.28 -20.07 7.22
C HIS A 613 49.08 -20.19 8.18
N LEU A 614 48.11 -21.04 7.85
CA LEU A 614 46.96 -21.33 8.73
C LEU A 614 47.41 -21.95 10.06
N LYS A 615 48.42 -22.83 10.06
CA LYS A 615 48.99 -23.40 11.30
C LYS A 615 49.59 -22.31 12.19
N LYS A 616 50.35 -21.37 11.62
CA LYS A 616 50.92 -20.25 12.38
C LYS A 616 49.83 -19.41 13.05
N ILE A 617 48.75 -19.13 12.33
CA ILE A 617 47.58 -18.41 12.87
C ILE A 617 46.92 -19.21 14.01
N THR A 618 46.65 -20.50 13.80
CA THR A 618 46.09 -21.38 14.84
C THR A 618 47.00 -21.46 16.07
N TRP A 619 48.31 -21.58 15.87
CA TRP A 619 49.29 -21.65 16.95
C TRP A 619 49.30 -20.36 17.79
N ASN A 620 49.31 -19.21 17.11
CA ASN A 620 49.22 -17.91 17.77
C ASN A 620 47.91 -17.75 18.55
N ALA A 621 46.80 -18.26 18.01
CA ALA A 621 45.50 -18.26 18.69
C ALA A 621 45.57 -18.97 20.05
N ILE A 622 46.19 -20.15 20.09
CA ILE A 622 46.28 -21.00 21.28
C ILE A 622 47.19 -20.37 22.34
N LEU A 623 48.36 -19.83 21.96
CA LEU A 623 49.37 -19.37 22.92
C LEU A 623 49.09 -18.02 23.58
N SER A 624 48.22 -17.17 23.00
CA SER A 624 48.09 -15.76 23.39
C SER A 624 46.79 -15.40 24.14
N ALA A 625 46.10 -16.40 24.70
CA ALA A 625 44.79 -16.21 25.34
C ALA A 625 44.84 -15.38 26.63
N GLU A 626 45.83 -15.64 27.50
CA GLU A 626 45.91 -15.06 28.84
C GLU A 626 46.05 -13.53 28.84
N MET A 627 46.74 -12.98 27.83
CA MET A 627 46.92 -11.53 27.69
C MET A 627 45.59 -10.78 27.54
N HIS A 628 44.69 -11.29 26.70
CA HIS A 628 43.41 -10.64 26.40
C HIS A 628 42.41 -10.82 27.55
N LEU A 629 42.45 -11.95 28.26
CA LEU A 629 41.65 -12.15 29.49
C LEU A 629 42.01 -11.09 30.55
N LYS A 630 43.31 -10.87 30.79
CA LYS A 630 43.80 -9.83 31.70
C LYS A 630 43.42 -8.41 31.27
N GLN A 631 43.22 -8.15 29.98
CA GLN A 631 42.72 -6.85 29.50
C GLN A 631 41.25 -6.65 29.87
N VAL A 632 40.41 -7.69 29.71
CA VAL A 632 38.99 -7.64 30.08
C VAL A 632 38.82 -7.39 31.58
N GLU A 633 39.62 -8.04 32.42
CA GLU A 633 39.59 -7.86 33.89
C GLU A 633 39.88 -6.41 34.33
N ARG A 634 40.53 -5.59 33.50
CA ARG A 634 40.87 -4.19 33.82
C ARG A 634 39.75 -3.20 33.51
N LEU A 635 38.72 -3.60 32.75
CA LEU A 635 37.62 -2.72 32.35
C LEU A 635 36.81 -2.16 33.53
N PRO A 636 36.38 -2.97 34.53
CA PRO A 636 35.59 -2.47 35.65
C PRO A 636 36.33 -1.43 36.48
N ILE A 637 37.65 -1.56 36.58
CA ILE A 637 38.52 -0.63 37.30
C ILE A 637 38.55 0.73 36.60
N ARG A 638 38.59 0.76 35.26
CA ARG A 638 38.55 2.03 34.50
C ARG A 638 37.17 2.67 34.48
N GLN A 639 36.10 1.87 34.43
CA GLN A 639 34.72 2.35 34.51
C GLN A 639 34.43 3.08 35.83
N SER A 640 34.89 2.52 36.95
CA SER A 640 34.70 3.13 38.28
C SER A 640 35.47 4.44 38.50
N GLN A 641 36.43 4.77 37.61
CA GLN A 641 37.21 6.00 37.65
C GLN A 641 36.65 7.11 36.76
N THR A 642 35.57 6.84 36.01
CA THR A 642 34.96 7.81 35.11
C THR A 642 34.11 8.81 35.89
N VAL A 643 34.70 9.96 36.23
CA VAL A 643 34.04 11.12 36.84
C VAL A 643 33.92 12.27 35.83
N GLY A 644 32.80 13.01 35.83
CA GLY A 644 32.63 14.21 35.02
C GLY A 644 31.21 14.38 34.46
N HIS A 645 31.05 15.37 33.57
CA HIS A 645 29.78 15.63 32.88
C HIS A 645 29.30 14.39 32.09
N PRO A 646 28.00 14.02 32.12
CA PRO A 646 27.50 12.75 31.58
C PRO A 646 27.92 12.44 30.14
N LEU A 647 27.89 13.43 29.24
CA LEU A 647 28.30 13.22 27.85
C LEU A 647 29.79 12.90 27.68
N ARG A 648 30.67 13.59 28.41
CA ARG A 648 32.12 13.31 28.38
C ARG A 648 32.45 11.97 29.05
N ALA A 649 31.69 11.62 30.08
CA ALA A 649 31.78 10.30 30.70
C ALA A 649 31.39 9.21 29.69
N ALA A 650 30.26 9.35 28.99
CA ALA A 650 29.81 8.41 27.97
C ALA A 650 30.81 8.27 26.80
N GLU A 651 31.36 9.38 26.31
CA GLU A 651 32.40 9.36 25.27
C GLU A 651 33.66 8.58 25.72
N ARG A 652 34.13 8.83 26.95
CA ARG A 652 35.25 8.09 27.53
C ARG A 652 34.94 6.60 27.69
N GLU A 653 33.72 6.26 28.09
CA GLU A 653 33.30 4.86 28.19
C GLU A 653 33.22 4.17 26.84
N LEU A 654 32.70 4.83 25.81
CA LEU A 654 32.71 4.29 24.44
C LEU A 654 34.13 4.03 23.96
N TRP A 655 35.07 4.95 24.24
CA TRP A 655 36.48 4.77 23.91
C TRP A 655 37.11 3.59 24.67
N ASN A 656 36.88 3.48 25.99
CA ASN A 656 37.36 2.37 26.80
C ASN A 656 36.78 1.03 26.31
N CYS A 657 35.49 1.00 26.03
CA CYS A 657 34.81 -0.16 25.44
C CYS A 657 35.49 -0.54 24.13
N ARG A 658 35.73 0.40 23.21
CA ARG A 658 36.36 0.14 21.91
C ARG A 658 37.79 -0.40 22.04
N GLU A 659 38.66 0.34 22.72
CA GLU A 659 40.11 0.13 22.72
C GLU A 659 40.60 -0.94 23.71
N ILE A 660 39.76 -1.35 24.66
CA ILE A 660 40.13 -2.32 25.69
C ILE A 660 39.15 -3.49 25.69
N GLY A 661 37.85 -3.21 25.60
CA GLY A 661 36.80 -4.22 25.66
C GLY A 661 36.64 -4.97 24.36
N THR A 662 36.13 -4.31 23.33
CA THR A 662 35.73 -4.93 22.06
C THR A 662 36.92 -5.57 21.37
N ILE A 663 38.09 -4.95 21.38
CA ILE A 663 39.30 -5.57 20.80
C ILE A 663 39.70 -6.87 21.52
N ALA A 664 39.69 -6.88 22.87
CA ALA A 664 40.02 -8.07 23.65
C ALA A 664 38.94 -9.15 23.48
N PHE A 665 37.67 -8.77 23.49
CA PHE A 665 36.54 -9.65 23.23
C PHE A 665 36.67 -10.29 21.84
N ALA A 666 36.90 -9.51 20.78
CA ALA A 666 37.02 -10.01 19.42
C ALA A 666 38.18 -11.03 19.29
N HIS A 667 39.31 -10.77 19.96
CA HIS A 667 40.42 -11.71 20.05
C HIS A 667 40.04 -13.03 20.76
N LEU A 668 39.31 -12.95 21.87
CA LEU A 668 38.85 -14.14 22.62
C LEU A 668 37.79 -14.92 21.85
N ALA A 669 36.84 -14.23 21.22
CA ALA A 669 35.81 -14.82 20.37
C ALA A 669 36.45 -15.61 19.22
N ARG A 670 37.42 -15.01 18.52
CA ARG A 670 38.18 -15.68 17.45
C ARG A 670 38.83 -16.98 17.91
N ARG A 671 39.37 -17.03 19.13
CA ARG A 671 39.92 -18.27 19.72
C ARG A 671 38.85 -19.32 19.94
N GLY A 672 37.66 -18.92 20.39
CA GLY A 672 36.50 -19.81 20.49
C GLY A 672 36.15 -20.47 19.16
N PHE A 673 36.12 -19.70 18.06
CA PHE A 673 35.90 -20.26 16.72
C PHE A 673 37.02 -21.19 16.27
N VAL A 674 38.29 -20.87 16.54
CA VAL A 674 39.43 -21.76 16.23
C VAL A 674 39.32 -23.07 17.02
N ALA A 675 39.02 -23.01 18.32
CA ALA A 675 38.83 -24.19 19.15
C ALA A 675 37.66 -25.05 18.66
N LYS A 676 36.53 -24.43 18.29
CA LYS A 676 35.38 -25.11 17.72
C LYS A 676 35.71 -25.80 16.39
N SER A 677 36.41 -25.12 15.48
CA SER A 677 36.84 -25.70 14.20
C SER A 677 37.76 -26.91 14.40
N ILE A 678 38.67 -26.87 15.38
CA ILE A 678 39.51 -28.01 15.75
C ILE A 678 38.65 -29.17 16.27
N LEU A 679 37.77 -28.92 17.24
CA LEU A 679 36.90 -29.96 17.81
C LEU A 679 36.00 -30.61 16.76
N ASP A 680 35.40 -29.82 15.89
CA ASP A 680 34.57 -30.33 14.80
C ASP A 680 35.39 -31.15 13.80
N SER A 681 36.63 -30.75 13.51
CA SER A 681 37.52 -31.55 12.68
C SER A 681 37.86 -32.91 13.31
N LEU A 682 38.07 -32.98 14.63
CA LEU A 682 38.32 -34.26 15.31
C LEU A 682 37.13 -35.20 15.20
N VAL A 683 35.90 -34.68 15.32
CA VAL A 683 34.69 -35.48 15.11
C VAL A 683 34.59 -35.97 13.67
N ARG A 684 34.87 -35.10 12.70
CA ARG A 684 34.84 -35.46 11.27
C ARG A 684 35.86 -36.53 10.90
N GLU A 685 37.07 -36.47 11.45
CA GLU A 685 38.10 -37.50 11.27
C GLU A 685 37.84 -38.78 12.08
N GLY A 686 36.76 -38.84 12.86
CA GLY A 686 36.43 -39.97 13.72
C GLY A 686 37.37 -40.15 14.92
N LEU A 687 38.13 -39.11 15.27
CA LEU A 687 39.05 -39.08 16.42
C LEU A 687 38.35 -38.70 17.72
N LEU A 688 37.15 -38.12 17.65
CA LEU A 688 36.29 -37.77 18.78
C LEU A 688 34.84 -38.17 18.46
N ASP A 689 34.12 -38.76 19.43
CA ASP A 689 32.70 -39.02 19.24
C ASP A 689 31.87 -37.73 19.34
N SER A 690 30.85 -37.60 18.50
CA SER A 690 29.94 -36.44 18.52
C SER A 690 29.26 -36.22 19.88
N ARG A 691 28.92 -37.29 20.62
CA ARG A 691 28.36 -37.21 21.98
C ARG A 691 29.39 -36.71 22.98
N ASP A 692 30.64 -37.12 22.85
CA ASP A 692 31.69 -36.66 23.77
C ASP A 692 31.93 -35.15 23.61
N LEU A 693 31.92 -34.66 22.36
CA LEU A 693 31.95 -33.23 22.08
C LEU A 693 30.74 -32.50 22.68
N GLU A 694 29.53 -33.05 22.52
CA GLU A 694 28.31 -32.46 23.08
C GLU A 694 28.36 -32.41 24.62
N CYS A 695 28.81 -33.49 25.27
CA CYS A 695 29.01 -33.55 26.71
C CYS A 695 30.03 -32.50 27.18
N PHE A 696 31.15 -32.36 26.48
CA PHE A 696 32.15 -31.32 26.76
C PHE A 696 31.54 -29.91 26.65
N LEU A 697 30.85 -29.60 25.55
CA LEU A 697 30.24 -28.28 25.37
C LEU A 697 29.17 -27.99 26.44
N ARG A 698 28.39 -28.99 26.86
CA ARG A 698 27.42 -28.85 27.96
C ARG A 698 28.05 -28.64 29.34
N SER A 699 29.27 -29.15 29.53
CA SER A 699 30.03 -28.95 30.78
C SER A 699 30.52 -27.52 30.95
N LEU A 700 30.69 -26.77 29.85
CA LEU A 700 31.11 -25.37 29.91
C LEU A 700 30.07 -24.52 30.63
N HIS A 701 30.55 -23.58 31.43
CA HIS A 701 29.74 -22.59 32.13
C HIS A 701 29.71 -21.31 31.30
N SER A 702 28.59 -21.03 30.65
CA SER A 702 28.41 -19.83 29.83
C SER A 702 27.39 -18.90 30.48
N VAL A 703 27.44 -17.61 30.11
CA VAL A 703 26.44 -16.62 30.55
C VAL A 703 25.02 -17.05 30.15
N THR A 704 24.86 -17.73 29.01
CA THR A 704 23.56 -18.30 28.59
C THR A 704 23.07 -19.38 29.55
N LYS A 705 23.99 -20.18 30.11
CA LYS A 705 23.66 -21.20 31.12
C LYS A 705 23.22 -20.55 32.42
N ASP A 706 23.84 -19.44 32.81
CA ASP A 706 23.41 -18.63 33.95
C ASP A 706 21.97 -18.12 33.75
N TYR A 707 21.67 -17.54 32.58
CA TYR A 707 20.31 -17.12 32.25
C TYR A 707 19.29 -18.28 32.26
N GLN A 708 19.67 -19.47 31.80
CA GLN A 708 18.79 -20.64 31.83
C GLN A 708 18.51 -21.11 33.25
N VAL A 709 19.54 -21.11 34.11
CA VAL A 709 19.41 -21.43 35.54
C VAL A 709 18.51 -20.40 36.23
N ASP A 710 18.77 -19.10 36.02
CA ASP A 710 17.95 -18.02 36.56
C ASP A 710 16.49 -18.11 36.10
N ALA A 711 16.25 -18.42 34.82
CA ALA A 711 14.90 -18.59 34.27
C ALA A 711 14.16 -19.82 34.83
N HIS A 712 14.85 -20.81 35.37
CA HIS A 712 14.23 -21.95 36.07
C HIS A 712 14.00 -21.67 37.57
N LEU A 713 14.61 -20.60 38.10
CA LEU A 713 14.46 -20.14 39.48
C LEU A 713 13.33 -19.10 39.65
N VAL A 714 12.80 -18.57 38.53
CA VAL A 714 11.59 -17.73 38.44
C VAL A 714 10.39 -18.59 38.07
#